data_AF-A0A667XU74-F1
#
_entry.id   AF-A0A667XU74-F1
#
_cell.length_a   1.000
_cell.length_b   1.000
_cell.length_c   1.000
_cell.angle_alpha   90.00
_cell.angle_beta   90.00
_cell.angle_gamma   90.00
#
_symmetry.space_group_name_H-M   'P 1'
#
loop_
_entity.id
_entity.type
_entity.pdbx_description
1 polymer ?
#
loop_
_entity_poly.entity_id
_entity_poly.type
_entity_poly.pdbx_seq_one_letter_code
_entity_poly.pdbx_strand_id
1 'polypeptide(L)'
;MIFSLSGQLLCSQSTDNVTMDQERREKDKEQKMEIRTKAGAGGLRGVKTKLSQHRICPRQQKFRSTLDRWLLKPRKTTNTAELCRAQEDVEMADAGGVQGTSTQSLDTVSHKTEEAAVSSLEEETQPLTPQLLEEDNPAAPASQVSAESELMQRVIRSGDGSEEQEMETCPGGSTGSVKRNPKITDYFSGTLSPDLPLRRDSPEESPEEQDRDEGSSPSDAKPDVTWLGTPISELGRMPDCGQQLPRLKNVSGQHTVLIRTDLLQNGKVPVPYPAKFTDTWDDVHVKMPWSGMNLFPVINEVMVLEPDAAEHLFGSLLPDMVQLALRASELCTKPIPLLKGGMNHSITMSQEQVASLLANAFFCSFPRRNSRKTEYLNYPDINFFRLFEGASPKKIEKLKTLMCYFKSVTEQRPTGLVTFTRKSLDRPPNWKSSQSQLTKLHITCEGTIEDDGYGMLQVDFANQFVGGGVIGSGLVQEEIRFLINPELIVSRLFTEALGHKECLIITGTQQYSSYTGYAQSYKWGGSHQDSTPRDGWQRKCTEIVAIDALQFRSFLEQFHPARINRELNKAYCGFARPGERSQNLSAVATGNWGCGVFGGDTRLKALLQMLAAAEAGRDVAYFTFGDSQLMTDVHNMHAFLTARNISVGEVYDLLGQYYSSVCKSCLSRRPDVSLYSFIYQQVSSSLAPDASDSGAARQHVPTDGR
;
A
#
# COMPACT_ATOMS: atom_id res chain seq x y z
N MET A 1 23.06 11.08 60.10
CA MET A 1 22.73 10.94 61.54
C MET A 1 21.51 11.82 61.80
N ILE A 2 20.36 11.27 62.25
CA ILE A 2 19.78 11.33 63.62
C ILE A 2 19.83 12.75 64.25
N PHE A 3 18.79 13.35 64.86
CA PHE A 3 17.52 12.87 65.46
C PHE A 3 16.29 13.75 65.00
N SER A 4 15.05 13.77 65.54
CA SER A 4 14.45 13.19 66.76
C SER A 4 12.91 13.11 66.79
N LEU A 5 12.38 12.14 67.57
CA LEU A 5 11.18 12.12 68.44
C LEU A 5 9.73 12.54 68.02
N SER A 6 8.79 11.80 68.63
CA SER A 6 7.39 12.15 69.01
C SER A 6 6.20 11.85 68.07
N GLY A 7 5.15 11.25 68.64
CA GLY A 7 3.74 11.59 68.31
C GLY A 7 2.94 10.65 67.40
N GLN A 8 2.32 9.60 67.98
CA GLN A 8 1.08 9.01 67.43
C GLN A 8 -0.12 9.45 68.28
N LEU A 9 -1.30 9.61 67.67
CA LEU A 9 -2.57 9.81 68.38
C LEU A 9 -3.73 9.10 67.68
N LEU A 10 -4.68 8.58 68.45
CA LEU A 10 -5.86 7.84 68.00
C LEU A 10 -7.09 8.23 68.84
N CYS A 11 -8.16 8.67 68.17
CA CYS A 11 -9.56 8.79 68.61
C CYS A 11 -10.38 9.07 67.32
N SER A 12 -11.53 8.47 66.98
CA SER A 12 -12.69 7.95 67.74
C SER A 12 -13.50 9.08 68.44
N GLN A 13 -14.82 9.13 68.45
CA GLN A 13 -15.88 8.16 68.06
C GLN A 13 -16.88 8.81 67.05
N SER A 14 -17.66 8.06 66.26
CA SER A 14 -19.13 7.79 66.40
C SER A 14 -20.02 9.03 66.64
N THR A 15 -21.29 9.08 66.19
CA THR A 15 -22.19 8.09 65.54
C THR A 15 -22.98 8.85 64.41
N ASP A 16 -24.07 8.43 63.75
CA ASP A 16 -25.00 7.30 63.88
C ASP A 16 -25.66 6.94 62.51
N ASN A 17 -26.47 5.87 62.46
CA ASN A 17 -27.30 5.47 61.30
C ASN A 17 -28.80 5.57 61.63
N VAL A 18 -29.59 6.25 60.79
CA VAL A 18 -31.07 6.14 60.79
C VAL A 18 -31.62 6.06 59.36
N THR A 19 -32.66 5.25 59.18
CA THR A 19 -33.26 4.82 57.91
C THR A 19 -34.49 5.62 57.47
N MET A 20 -34.73 5.59 56.15
CA MET A 20 -36.04 5.60 55.46
C MET A 20 -36.96 6.84 55.46
N ASP A 21 -37.22 7.29 54.23
CA ASP A 21 -38.52 7.58 53.60
C ASP A 21 -39.55 8.64 54.12
N GLN A 22 -40.04 9.38 53.11
CA GLN A 22 -41.43 9.79 52.85
C GLN A 22 -41.91 11.25 53.14
N GLU A 23 -42.30 11.90 52.02
CA GLU A 23 -43.38 12.89 51.82
C GLU A 23 -43.28 14.40 52.25
N ARG A 24 -43.15 15.22 51.19
CA ARG A 24 -44.14 16.23 50.69
C ARG A 24 -44.13 17.71 51.15
N ARG A 25 -44.68 18.53 50.22
CA ARG A 25 -45.16 19.94 50.29
C ARG A 25 -44.10 21.06 50.34
N GLU A 26 -44.33 22.28 49.84
CA GLU A 26 -45.29 22.90 48.87
C GLU A 26 -44.71 24.30 48.48
N LYS A 27 -45.10 25.06 47.43
CA LYS A 27 -45.77 24.88 46.11
C LYS A 27 -46.04 26.31 45.53
N ASP A 28 -46.66 26.42 44.35
CA ASP A 28 -47.20 27.64 43.70
C ASP A 28 -46.12 28.56 43.05
N LYS A 29 -46.40 29.33 41.97
CA LYS A 29 -47.62 29.52 41.15
C LYS A 29 -47.29 29.99 39.72
N GLU A 30 -48.11 29.65 38.73
CA GLU A 30 -48.21 30.39 37.46
C GLU A 30 -49.22 31.54 37.57
N GLN A 31 -49.12 32.55 36.69
CA GLN A 31 -50.32 33.20 36.15
C GLN A 31 -50.11 33.75 34.73
N LYS A 32 -51.22 33.93 34.00
CA LYS A 32 -51.32 34.12 32.55
C LYS A 32 -52.44 35.09 32.22
N MET A 33 -52.26 36.00 31.25
CA MET A 33 -53.38 36.63 30.54
C MET A 33 -53.00 37.20 29.17
N GLU A 34 -53.98 37.21 28.25
CA GLU A 34 -53.93 37.76 26.88
C GLU A 34 -54.82 39.03 26.79
N ILE A 35 -54.88 39.71 25.63
CA ILE A 35 -56.14 39.97 24.85
C ILE A 35 -56.00 41.08 23.75
N ARG A 36 -56.17 40.63 22.48
CA ARG A 36 -56.82 41.26 21.28
C ARG A 36 -56.59 42.70 20.75
N THR A 37 -56.06 42.75 19.51
CA THR A 37 -56.60 43.33 18.24
C THR A 37 -57.15 44.77 18.12
N LYS A 38 -56.72 45.46 17.04
CA LYS A 38 -57.59 45.86 15.89
C LYS A 38 -56.76 46.24 14.65
N ALA A 39 -57.42 46.52 13.52
CA ALA A 39 -56.81 46.67 12.18
C ALA A 39 -56.96 48.09 11.57
N GLY A 40 -56.15 48.40 10.55
CA GLY A 40 -56.20 49.61 9.70
C GLY A 40 -55.44 49.39 8.39
N ALA A 41 -55.72 50.15 7.33
CA ALA A 41 -55.22 49.86 5.97
C ALA A 41 -54.81 51.11 5.16
N GLY A 42 -53.89 50.91 4.19
CA GLY A 42 -53.37 51.91 3.24
C GLY A 42 -51.87 52.20 3.39
N GLY A 43 -51.09 52.47 2.33
CA GLY A 43 -51.39 52.32 0.90
C GLY A 43 -50.31 52.86 -0.06
N LEU A 44 -49.96 52.04 -1.08
CA LEU A 44 -49.29 52.37 -2.37
C LEU A 44 -47.80 52.81 -2.41
N ARG A 45 -47.17 52.46 -3.56
CA ARG A 45 -45.79 52.78 -4.06
C ARG A 45 -44.62 52.10 -3.30
N GLY A 46 -43.71 51.32 -3.91
CA GLY A 46 -43.74 50.64 -5.21
C GLY A 46 -42.64 51.03 -6.21
N VAL A 47 -41.58 50.22 -6.32
CA VAL A 47 -40.62 50.15 -7.45
C VAL A 47 -40.36 48.67 -7.78
N LYS A 48 -40.02 48.36 -9.04
CA LYS A 48 -39.92 46.99 -9.59
C LYS A 48 -38.48 46.50 -9.72
N THR A 49 -38.27 45.20 -9.52
CA THR A 49 -37.19 44.42 -10.16
C THR A 49 -37.78 43.19 -10.84
N LYS A 50 -37.22 42.76 -11.97
CA LYS A 50 -37.84 41.79 -12.88
C LYS A 50 -37.50 40.35 -12.49
N LEU A 51 -38.49 39.44 -12.50
CA LEU A 51 -38.23 38.02 -12.76
C LEU A 51 -38.11 37.80 -14.27
N SER A 52 -37.08 37.08 -14.70
CA SER A 52 -36.95 36.51 -16.05
C SER A 52 -37.01 34.99 -15.96
N GLN A 53 -38.14 34.38 -16.33
CA GLN A 53 -38.29 32.93 -16.36
C GLN A 53 -37.61 32.35 -17.61
N HIS A 54 -36.37 31.89 -17.48
CA HIS A 54 -35.78 30.99 -18.48
C HIS A 54 -36.16 29.54 -18.16
N ARG A 55 -37.05 28.97 -18.98
CA ARG A 55 -37.23 27.51 -19.05
C ARG A 55 -35.97 26.88 -19.62
N ILE A 56 -35.28 26.07 -18.83
CA ILE A 56 -34.24 25.15 -19.32
C ILE A 56 -34.84 23.75 -19.27
N CYS A 57 -35.14 23.17 -20.43
CA CYS A 57 -35.49 21.75 -20.52
C CYS A 57 -34.22 20.92 -20.33
N PRO A 58 -34.19 19.91 -19.45
CA PRO A 58 -33.08 18.98 -19.38
C PRO A 58 -33.01 18.15 -20.67
N ARG A 59 -31.93 18.31 -21.45
CA ARG A 59 -31.62 17.40 -22.56
C ARG A 59 -31.25 16.03 -21.97
N GLN A 60 -32.10 15.03 -22.16
CA GLN A 60 -31.74 13.63 -21.91
C GLN A 60 -30.62 13.21 -22.87
N GLN A 61 -29.37 13.24 -22.41
CA GLN A 61 -28.29 12.53 -23.10
C GLN A 61 -28.45 11.04 -22.83
N LYS A 62 -28.90 10.29 -23.84
CA LYS A 62 -28.89 8.82 -23.81
C LYS A 62 -27.44 8.34 -23.82
N PHE A 63 -26.94 7.88 -22.68
CA PHE A 63 -25.72 7.09 -22.64
C PHE A 63 -25.93 5.81 -23.45
N ARG A 64 -25.12 5.59 -24.49
CA ARG A 64 -25.00 4.28 -25.14
C ARG A 64 -24.08 3.41 -24.27
N SER A 65 -24.54 2.21 -23.91
CA SER A 65 -23.76 1.24 -23.15
C SER A 65 -22.56 0.74 -23.96
N THR A 66 -21.35 0.83 -23.39
CA THR A 66 -20.10 0.34 -24.00
C THR A 66 -19.79 -1.09 -23.55
N LEU A 67 -20.81 -1.95 -23.44
CA LEU A 67 -20.73 -3.26 -22.80
C LEU A 67 -19.87 -4.27 -23.57
N ASP A 68 -19.81 -4.17 -24.91
CA ASP A 68 -19.02 -5.07 -25.78
C ASP A 68 -17.52 -5.09 -25.45
N ARG A 69 -17.01 -4.05 -24.77
CA ARG A 69 -15.58 -3.91 -24.44
C ARG A 69 -15.16 -4.66 -23.17
N TRP A 70 -16.09 -5.33 -22.48
CA TRP A 70 -15.84 -6.08 -21.25
C TRP A 70 -15.72 -7.60 -21.48
N LEU A 71 -15.88 -8.06 -22.73
CA LEU A 71 -15.92 -9.48 -23.10
C LEU A 71 -14.54 -10.15 -23.11
N LEU A 72 -14.30 -11.08 -22.20
CA LEU A 72 -13.24 -12.10 -22.34
C LEU A 72 -13.68 -13.12 -23.40
N LYS A 73 -13.17 -12.99 -24.62
CA LYS A 73 -13.44 -13.94 -25.72
C LYS A 73 -12.68 -15.26 -25.50
N PRO A 74 -13.34 -16.42 -25.45
CA PRO A 74 -12.67 -17.71 -25.39
C PRO A 74 -11.79 -17.95 -26.63
N ARG A 75 -10.58 -18.49 -26.45
CA ARG A 75 -9.81 -19.04 -27.58
C ARG A 75 -10.50 -20.31 -28.08
N LYS A 76 -10.94 -20.31 -29.34
CA LYS A 76 -11.39 -21.53 -30.01
C LYS A 76 -10.19 -22.44 -30.28
N THR A 77 -10.03 -23.50 -29.51
CA THR A 77 -9.23 -24.66 -29.90
C THR A 77 -9.99 -25.44 -30.97
N THR A 78 -9.41 -25.58 -32.16
CA THR A 78 -9.95 -26.45 -33.21
C THR A 78 -9.73 -27.92 -32.84
N ASN A 79 -10.77 -28.74 -33.03
CA ASN A 79 -10.72 -30.16 -32.73
C ASN A 79 -9.69 -30.92 -33.59
N THR A 80 -8.97 -31.84 -32.96
CA THR A 80 -8.81 -33.19 -33.51
C THR A 80 -9.72 -34.12 -32.70
N ALA A 81 -10.42 -35.03 -33.38
CA ALA A 81 -11.33 -35.99 -32.76
C ALA A 81 -11.10 -37.36 -33.37
N GLU A 82 -10.90 -38.38 -32.55
CA GLU A 82 -10.89 -39.78 -32.99
C GLU A 82 -11.35 -40.73 -31.87
N LEU A 83 -12.17 -41.71 -32.27
CA LEU A 83 -12.29 -43.06 -31.70
C LEU A 83 -12.53 -43.23 -30.19
N CYS A 84 -13.78 -43.47 -29.78
CA CYS A 84 -14.26 -44.83 -29.38
C CYS A 84 -15.57 -44.83 -28.54
N ARG A 85 -16.70 -45.27 -29.14
CA ARG A 85 -17.53 -46.45 -28.77
C ARG A 85 -18.90 -46.42 -29.46
N ALA A 86 -19.62 -47.54 -29.45
CA ALA A 86 -20.82 -47.81 -30.25
C ALA A 86 -21.94 -48.46 -29.42
N GLN A 87 -23.13 -48.58 -30.03
CA GLN A 87 -24.35 -49.30 -29.54
C GLN A 87 -25.05 -48.63 -28.34
N GLU A 88 -26.38 -48.69 -28.13
CA GLU A 88 -27.60 -49.17 -28.85
C GLU A 88 -28.83 -48.59 -28.07
N ASP A 89 -30.06 -48.37 -28.57
CA ASP A 89 -30.68 -48.29 -29.91
C ASP A 89 -32.12 -47.68 -29.80
N VAL A 90 -32.89 -47.61 -30.90
CA VAL A 90 -34.38 -47.53 -30.99
C VAL A 90 -35.07 -46.21 -30.56
N GLU A 91 -36.14 -45.67 -31.19
CA GLU A 91 -36.69 -45.69 -32.57
C GLU A 91 -37.82 -44.60 -32.69
N MET A 92 -38.43 -44.43 -33.88
CA MET A 92 -39.75 -43.83 -34.19
C MET A 92 -39.97 -42.29 -34.28
N ALA A 93 -39.78 -41.84 -35.53
CA ALA A 93 -40.48 -40.83 -36.35
C ALA A 93 -41.84 -40.21 -35.92
N ASP A 94 -42.09 -38.97 -36.38
CA ASP A 94 -43.04 -38.69 -37.49
C ASP A 94 -42.63 -37.40 -38.26
N ALA A 95 -43.34 -37.00 -39.33
CA ALA A 95 -42.80 -36.17 -40.43
C ALA A 95 -43.65 -34.95 -40.90
N GLY A 96 -43.06 -34.18 -41.83
CA GLY A 96 -43.67 -33.03 -42.57
C GLY A 96 -43.03 -31.67 -42.26
N GLY A 97 -42.83 -30.74 -43.19
CA GLY A 97 -43.01 -30.79 -44.64
C GLY A 97 -42.54 -29.51 -45.37
N VAL A 98 -41.52 -29.65 -46.23
CA VAL A 98 -41.47 -29.22 -47.65
C VAL A 98 -41.65 -27.72 -48.05
N GLN A 99 -40.52 -27.11 -48.44
CA GLN A 99 -40.29 -26.14 -49.55
C GLN A 99 -40.97 -24.73 -49.58
N GLY A 100 -40.27 -23.75 -50.19
CA GLY A 100 -40.75 -22.36 -50.35
C GLY A 100 -39.70 -21.34 -50.87
N THR A 101 -39.02 -21.65 -51.97
CA THR A 101 -37.81 -20.94 -52.48
C THR A 101 -38.01 -19.55 -53.12
N SER A 102 -36.97 -18.70 -53.02
CA SER A 102 -36.64 -17.55 -53.90
C SER A 102 -37.57 -16.31 -53.81
N THR A 103 -37.15 -15.08 -54.22
CA THR A 103 -36.11 -14.68 -55.20
C THR A 103 -35.58 -13.25 -54.93
N GLN A 104 -34.33 -12.94 -55.36
CA GLN A 104 -33.84 -11.70 -56.05
C GLN A 104 -34.27 -10.27 -55.59
N SER A 105 -33.48 -9.18 -55.71
CA SER A 105 -32.11 -8.97 -56.25
C SER A 105 -31.60 -7.52 -56.08
N LEU A 106 -30.27 -7.34 -56.07
CA LEU A 106 -29.47 -6.20 -56.59
C LEU A 106 -29.54 -4.78 -55.95
N ASP A 107 -28.34 -4.22 -55.73
CA ASP A 107 -27.90 -2.83 -56.02
C ASP A 107 -28.49 -1.62 -55.25
N THR A 108 -27.77 -0.49 -55.03
CA THR A 108 -26.39 -0.07 -55.40
C THR A 108 -25.77 0.97 -54.43
N VAL A 109 -24.44 1.17 -54.57
CA VAL A 109 -23.65 2.42 -54.35
C VAL A 109 -23.45 3.00 -52.94
N SER A 110 -22.16 3.16 -52.62
CA SER A 110 -21.54 3.85 -51.48
C SER A 110 -21.71 5.38 -51.48
N HIS A 111 -21.53 6.02 -50.32
CA HIS A 111 -20.90 7.35 -50.24
C HIS A 111 -20.03 7.48 -48.96
N LYS A 112 -18.97 8.29 -49.03
CA LYS A 112 -18.05 8.60 -47.92
C LYS A 112 -18.33 9.99 -47.34
N THR A 113 -18.11 10.15 -46.03
CA THR A 113 -17.78 11.40 -45.32
C THR A 113 -17.18 10.99 -43.96
N GLU A 114 -15.86 10.99 -43.80
CA GLU A 114 -15.06 12.09 -43.21
C GLU A 114 -15.31 12.30 -41.71
N GLU A 115 -14.38 11.81 -40.87
CA GLU A 115 -14.32 12.13 -39.44
C GLU A 115 -13.45 13.37 -39.22
N ALA A 116 -13.98 14.38 -38.53
CA ALA A 116 -13.22 15.54 -38.09
C ALA A 116 -12.65 15.30 -36.68
N ALA A 117 -11.32 15.21 -36.57
CA ALA A 117 -10.64 15.06 -35.29
C ALA A 117 -10.65 16.39 -34.51
N VAL A 118 -11.15 16.35 -33.26
CA VAL A 118 -11.05 17.46 -32.30
C VAL A 118 -10.08 17.07 -31.19
N SER A 119 -8.93 17.73 -31.15
CA SER A 119 -7.99 17.61 -30.03
C SER A 119 -8.58 18.27 -28.78
N SER A 120 -8.49 17.58 -27.65
CA SER A 120 -8.73 18.15 -26.32
C SER A 120 -7.62 17.67 -25.39
N LEU A 121 -6.79 18.62 -24.96
CA LEU A 121 -5.86 18.44 -23.85
C LEU A 121 -6.69 18.48 -22.56
N GLU A 122 -6.66 17.42 -21.77
CA GLU A 122 -7.26 17.40 -20.43
C GLU A 122 -6.16 17.43 -19.34
N GLU A 123 -6.48 18.12 -18.24
CA GLU A 123 -5.52 18.67 -17.29
C GLU A 123 -5.23 17.71 -16.12
N GLU A 124 -3.95 17.48 -15.78
CA GLU A 124 -3.57 16.59 -14.67
C GLU A 124 -3.92 17.20 -13.30
N THR A 125 -5.11 16.86 -12.80
CA THR A 125 -5.57 17.26 -11.46
C THR A 125 -4.84 16.48 -10.35
N GLN A 126 -3.69 16.98 -9.93
CA GLN A 126 -2.96 16.50 -8.76
C GLN A 126 -3.82 16.61 -7.47
N PRO A 127 -3.83 15.59 -6.59
CA PRO A 127 -4.48 15.69 -5.30
C PRO A 127 -3.63 16.53 -4.33
N LEU A 128 -3.95 17.83 -4.22
CA LEU A 128 -3.34 18.72 -3.23
C LEU A 128 -3.64 18.23 -1.79
N THR A 129 -2.59 18.06 -0.98
CA THR A 129 -2.72 17.87 0.46
C THR A 129 -3.14 19.18 1.15
N PRO A 130 -3.97 19.13 2.21
CA PRO A 130 -4.20 20.30 3.06
C PRO A 130 -2.88 20.83 3.62
N GLN A 131 -2.75 22.16 3.68
CA GLN A 131 -1.65 22.81 4.38
C GLN A 131 -1.81 22.58 5.89
N LEU A 132 -0.70 22.23 6.57
CA LEU A 132 -0.68 22.24 8.02
C LEU A 132 -0.74 23.69 8.51
N LEU A 133 -1.61 23.95 9.48
CA LEU A 133 -1.57 25.19 10.26
C LEU A 133 -0.44 25.03 11.28
N GLU A 134 0.55 25.92 11.22
CA GLU A 134 1.55 26.06 12.28
C GLU A 134 0.97 26.96 13.38
N GLU A 135 1.05 26.54 14.64
CA GLU A 135 0.67 27.37 15.80
C GLU A 135 1.87 28.18 16.30
N ASP A 136 1.62 29.44 16.66
CA ASP A 136 2.64 30.41 17.07
C ASP A 136 3.42 30.03 18.34
N ASN A 137 4.66 30.54 18.43
CA ASN A 137 5.35 30.77 19.71
C ASN A 137 6.19 32.06 19.60
N PRO A 138 6.26 32.93 20.63
CA PRO A 138 6.49 34.36 20.42
C PRO A 138 7.96 34.82 20.35
N ALA A 139 8.12 36.07 19.90
CA ALA A 139 9.37 36.85 19.76
C ALA A 139 10.12 37.10 21.11
N ALA A 140 11.31 37.70 21.18
CA ALA A 140 12.06 38.62 20.29
C ALA A 140 13.57 38.63 20.73
N PRO A 141 14.46 39.59 20.34
CA PRO A 141 14.37 40.64 19.31
C PRO A 141 15.58 40.69 18.34
N ALA A 142 15.58 41.68 17.44
CA ALA A 142 16.51 41.84 16.32
C ALA A 142 17.89 42.45 16.66
N SER A 143 18.82 42.28 15.71
CA SER A 143 19.92 43.22 15.44
C SER A 143 19.98 43.53 13.93
N GLN A 144 20.35 44.77 13.57
CA GLN A 144 20.31 45.28 12.19
C GLN A 144 21.63 45.00 11.43
N VAL A 145 21.58 45.05 10.09
CA VAL A 145 22.45 45.92 9.24
C VAL A 145 21.85 45.99 7.82
N SER A 146 22.23 47.03 7.08
CA SER A 146 21.58 47.57 5.88
C SER A 146 22.11 47.09 4.53
N ALA A 147 21.21 47.05 3.53
CA ALA A 147 21.41 47.50 2.14
C ALA A 147 22.44 46.72 1.25
N GLU A 148 22.49 46.86 -0.08
CA GLU A 148 21.87 47.83 -1.03
C GLU A 148 21.08 47.15 -2.18
N SER A 149 20.46 47.94 -3.06
CA SER A 149 19.69 47.47 -4.23
C SER A 149 19.72 48.51 -5.36
N GLU A 150 20.25 48.14 -6.53
CA GLU A 150 20.22 48.83 -7.83
C GLU A 150 20.62 47.79 -8.93
N LEU A 151 20.22 47.83 -10.21
CA LEU A 151 19.37 48.74 -11.01
C LEU A 151 18.72 47.97 -12.21
N MET A 152 17.67 48.55 -12.82
CA MET A 152 17.08 48.36 -14.19
C MET A 152 17.51 47.17 -15.10
N GLN A 153 16.61 46.34 -15.65
CA GLN A 153 15.48 46.55 -16.60
C GLN A 153 15.83 46.62 -18.11
N ARG A 154 15.00 45.92 -18.92
CA ARG A 154 14.93 45.86 -20.42
C ARG A 154 16.12 45.11 -21.06
N VAL A 155 15.98 44.43 -22.22
CA VAL A 155 15.26 44.76 -23.47
C VAL A 155 14.43 43.59 -24.04
N ILE A 156 13.37 43.90 -24.80
CA ILE A 156 12.59 42.94 -25.61
C ILE A 156 13.21 42.84 -27.01
N ARG A 157 13.37 41.61 -27.53
CA ARG A 157 13.39 41.34 -28.99
C ARG A 157 12.65 40.04 -29.31
N SER A 158 11.83 40.10 -30.36
CA SER A 158 11.21 38.96 -31.02
C SER A 158 12.14 38.41 -32.11
N GLY A 159 12.11 37.09 -32.32
CA GLY A 159 12.74 36.39 -33.42
C GLY A 159 11.91 35.15 -33.77
N ASP A 160 11.76 34.90 -35.07
CA ASP A 160 10.96 33.79 -35.62
C ASP A 160 11.88 32.60 -35.97
N GLY A 161 11.34 31.39 -36.06
CA GLY A 161 12.13 30.18 -36.33
C GLY A 161 11.36 28.87 -36.14
N SER A 162 11.11 28.17 -37.23
CA SER A 162 10.51 26.83 -37.28
C SER A 162 11.57 25.73 -37.18
N GLU A 163 11.25 24.63 -36.50
CA GLU A 163 11.99 23.35 -36.60
C GLU A 163 11.01 22.20 -36.93
N GLU A 164 11.55 21.15 -37.56
CA GLU A 164 10.78 20.17 -38.35
C GLU A 164 10.48 18.87 -37.59
N GLN A 165 9.49 18.10 -38.08
CA GLN A 165 9.18 16.76 -37.59
C GLN A 165 9.78 15.71 -38.52
N GLU A 166 10.73 14.91 -38.03
CA GLU A 166 11.09 13.64 -38.67
C GLU A 166 10.56 12.44 -37.85
N MET A 167 10.18 11.39 -38.58
CA MET A 167 9.45 10.23 -38.10
C MET A 167 10.09 8.98 -38.70
N GLU A 168 10.85 8.23 -37.91
CA GLU A 168 11.48 6.97 -38.35
C GLU A 168 10.83 5.73 -37.73
N THR A 169 10.75 4.68 -38.54
CA THR A 169 10.01 3.44 -38.30
C THR A 169 10.90 2.30 -37.81
N CYS A 170 10.42 1.51 -36.84
CA CYS A 170 11.08 0.28 -36.44
C CYS A 170 10.90 -0.86 -37.46
N PRO A 171 11.97 -1.54 -37.91
CA PRO A 171 11.85 -2.84 -38.58
C PRO A 171 11.68 -3.97 -37.53
N GLY A 172 10.91 -5.00 -37.88
CA GLY A 172 10.68 -6.16 -37.02
C GLY A 172 11.53 -7.38 -37.42
N GLY A 173 12.04 -8.11 -36.43
CA GLY A 173 12.71 -9.41 -36.60
C GLY A 173 12.32 -10.38 -35.48
N SER A 174 12.09 -11.65 -35.80
CA SER A 174 11.55 -12.63 -34.85
C SER A 174 12.27 -13.98 -34.95
N THR A 175 13.00 -14.34 -33.90
CA THR A 175 13.41 -15.73 -33.61
C THR A 175 12.99 -16.10 -32.19
N GLY A 176 12.66 -17.37 -31.98
CA GLY A 176 12.03 -17.84 -30.74
C GLY A 176 13.02 -18.34 -29.69
N SER A 177 12.85 -17.90 -28.45
CA SER A 177 13.36 -18.56 -27.25
C SER A 177 12.31 -18.49 -26.13
N VAL A 178 12.40 -19.37 -25.14
CA VAL A 178 11.37 -19.57 -24.10
C VAL A 178 11.34 -18.36 -23.16
N LYS A 179 10.34 -17.48 -23.36
CA LYS A 179 10.18 -16.29 -22.53
C LYS A 179 9.65 -16.65 -21.13
N ARG A 180 10.48 -16.44 -20.10
CA ARG A 180 9.97 -16.09 -18.76
C ARG A 180 9.03 -14.89 -18.92
N ASN A 181 7.85 -14.94 -18.32
CA ASN A 181 6.88 -13.83 -18.38
C ASN A 181 7.26 -12.74 -17.37
N PRO A 182 7.23 -11.45 -17.74
CA PRO A 182 7.73 -10.40 -16.88
C PRO A 182 6.87 -10.15 -15.62
N LYS A 183 7.56 -9.94 -14.50
CA LYS A 183 7.01 -9.64 -13.16
C LYS A 183 7.23 -8.16 -12.79
N ILE A 184 6.96 -7.81 -11.53
CA ILE A 184 7.33 -6.54 -10.90
C ILE A 184 8.83 -6.21 -10.99
N THR A 185 9.68 -7.22 -11.15
CA THR A 185 11.15 -7.10 -11.33
C THR A 185 11.54 -6.22 -12.50
N ASP A 186 10.84 -6.31 -13.63
CA ASP A 186 11.41 -5.89 -14.92
C ASP A 186 11.13 -4.41 -15.26
N TYR A 187 10.70 -3.64 -14.25
CA TYR A 187 10.24 -2.25 -14.37
C TYR A 187 11.02 -1.23 -13.53
N PHE A 188 11.94 -1.66 -12.65
CA PHE A 188 12.81 -0.72 -11.92
C PHE A 188 14.16 -0.50 -12.61
N SER A 189 14.61 -1.41 -13.50
CA SER A 189 15.90 -1.40 -14.19
C SER A 189 16.09 -0.30 -15.26
N GLY A 190 15.32 0.79 -15.24
CA GLY A 190 15.18 1.68 -16.42
C GLY A 190 14.84 3.13 -16.15
N THR A 191 15.73 3.90 -15.51
CA THR A 191 15.80 5.37 -15.69
C THR A 191 17.26 5.87 -15.68
N LEU A 192 17.90 5.85 -16.85
CA LEU A 192 19.12 6.61 -17.13
C LEU A 192 18.83 7.60 -18.25
N SER A 193 19.22 8.85 -18.07
CA SER A 193 19.18 9.89 -19.12
C SER A 193 20.52 9.89 -19.89
N PRO A 194 20.54 10.26 -21.17
CA PRO A 194 21.73 10.09 -22.01
C PRO A 194 22.74 11.24 -21.83
N ASP A 195 23.99 10.88 -21.57
CA ASP A 195 25.15 11.76 -21.77
C ASP A 195 25.68 11.67 -23.21
N LEU A 196 26.36 12.73 -23.65
CA LEU A 196 26.70 12.97 -25.06
C LEU A 196 27.89 12.11 -25.55
N PRO A 197 27.88 11.63 -26.82
CA PRO A 197 28.94 10.80 -27.37
C PRO A 197 30.20 11.61 -27.76
N LEU A 198 31.36 11.18 -27.27
CA LEU A 198 32.67 11.66 -27.74
C LEU A 198 33.15 10.87 -28.96
N ARG A 199 33.67 11.57 -29.97
CA ARG A 199 34.20 10.98 -31.21
C ARG A 199 35.56 10.30 -31.02
N ARG A 200 35.70 9.13 -31.67
CA ARG A 200 36.89 8.65 -32.41
C ARG A 200 36.41 7.52 -33.33
N ASP A 201 36.35 7.71 -34.65
CA ASP A 201 37.45 7.73 -35.64
C ASP A 201 37.88 6.30 -36.04
N SER A 202 37.42 5.87 -37.23
CA SER A 202 37.89 4.68 -37.96
C SER A 202 38.94 5.07 -38.99
N PRO A 203 39.89 4.18 -39.34
CA PRO A 203 39.89 3.54 -40.67
C PRO A 203 39.90 2.00 -40.54
N GLU A 204 39.18 1.20 -41.35
CA GLU A 204 39.33 0.83 -42.78
C GLU A 204 40.23 -0.42 -43.03
N GLU A 205 40.02 -1.03 -44.21
CA GLU A 205 40.75 -2.16 -44.84
C GLU A 205 40.68 -3.58 -44.23
N SER A 206 39.73 -4.37 -44.76
CA SER A 206 39.89 -5.79 -45.10
C SER A 206 40.89 -5.96 -46.28
N PRO A 207 41.59 -7.11 -46.52
CA PRO A 207 40.97 -8.45 -46.55
C PRO A 207 41.85 -9.66 -46.14
N GLU A 208 41.25 -10.86 -46.10
CA GLU A 208 41.61 -12.07 -46.87
C GLU A 208 40.99 -13.35 -46.25
N GLU A 209 40.59 -14.31 -47.07
CA GLU A 209 40.04 -15.60 -46.65
C GLU A 209 41.13 -16.68 -46.60
N GLN A 210 41.15 -17.53 -45.56
CA GLN A 210 41.13 -19.01 -45.67
C GLN A 210 41.31 -19.74 -44.32
N ASP A 211 40.87 -21.01 -44.30
CA ASP A 211 41.36 -22.11 -43.43
C ASP A 211 41.31 -21.92 -41.88
N ARG A 212 40.23 -22.41 -41.23
CA ARG A 212 40.16 -23.79 -40.67
C ARG A 212 38.95 -24.07 -39.76
N ASP A 213 38.76 -25.36 -39.50
CA ASP A 213 37.63 -25.98 -38.80
C ASP A 213 37.92 -26.28 -37.31
N GLU A 214 36.85 -26.59 -36.56
CA GLU A 214 36.78 -27.08 -35.17
C GLU A 214 37.58 -26.33 -34.07
N GLY A 215 36.87 -25.65 -33.17
CA GLY A 215 37.51 -25.05 -31.98
C GLY A 215 36.66 -24.15 -31.09
N SER A 216 35.32 -24.30 -31.08
CA SER A 216 34.41 -23.45 -30.29
C SER A 216 34.42 -23.78 -28.79
N SER A 217 35.51 -23.40 -28.11
CA SER A 217 35.52 -23.25 -26.65
C SER A 217 34.32 -22.40 -26.22
N PRO A 218 33.47 -22.86 -25.28
CA PRO A 218 32.43 -21.99 -24.72
C PRO A 218 33.14 -20.84 -24.02
N SER A 219 32.84 -19.61 -24.44
CA SER A 219 33.32 -18.42 -23.75
C SER A 219 32.85 -18.43 -22.30
N ASP A 220 33.67 -17.90 -21.38
CA ASP A 220 33.35 -17.76 -19.96
C ASP A 220 32.21 -16.76 -19.73
N ALA A 221 30.99 -17.19 -20.07
CA ALA A 221 29.75 -16.66 -19.54
C ALA A 221 29.73 -16.97 -18.04
N LYS A 222 30.37 -16.09 -17.25
CA LYS A 222 30.23 -16.06 -15.79
C LYS A 222 28.75 -16.20 -15.48
N PRO A 223 28.34 -17.14 -14.60
CA PRO A 223 26.94 -17.30 -14.28
C PRO A 223 26.41 -15.98 -13.72
N ASP A 224 25.34 -15.44 -14.31
CA ASP A 224 24.69 -14.23 -13.82
C ASP A 224 24.22 -14.49 -12.38
N VAL A 225 24.89 -13.83 -11.43
CA VAL A 225 24.65 -14.01 -10.01
C VAL A 225 23.36 -13.27 -9.65
N THR A 226 22.25 -14.01 -9.56
CA THR A 226 20.91 -13.43 -9.30
C THR A 226 20.67 -13.03 -7.85
N TRP A 227 21.51 -13.51 -6.92
CA TRP A 227 21.42 -13.21 -5.49
C TRP A 227 22.79 -13.27 -4.79
N LEU A 228 22.91 -12.57 -3.66
CA LEU A 228 24.11 -12.47 -2.84
C LEU A 228 23.79 -12.57 -1.34
N GLY A 229 24.83 -12.84 -0.54
CA GLY A 229 24.74 -12.90 0.93
C GLY A 229 24.34 -14.29 1.46
N THR A 230 23.47 -14.31 2.48
CA THR A 230 22.96 -15.54 3.09
C THR A 230 21.99 -16.26 2.14
N PRO A 231 22.01 -17.61 2.06
CA PRO A 231 20.96 -18.37 1.37
C PRO A 231 19.56 -18.10 1.94
N ILE A 232 18.56 -17.86 1.08
CA ILE A 232 17.19 -17.50 1.51
C ILE A 232 16.44 -18.61 2.27
N SER A 233 17.04 -19.80 2.35
CA SER A 233 16.60 -20.97 3.13
C SER A 233 17.12 -20.99 4.57
N GLU A 234 18.16 -20.23 4.90
CA GLU A 234 18.66 -20.08 6.29
C GLU A 234 17.91 -19.02 7.10
N LEU A 235 17.05 -18.23 6.43
CA LEU A 235 16.32 -17.13 7.04
C LEU A 235 15.05 -17.63 7.72
N GLY A 236 14.76 -17.13 8.93
CA GLY A 236 13.59 -17.55 9.70
C GLY A 236 12.27 -17.30 8.98
N ARG A 237 11.38 -18.29 8.98
CA ARG A 237 10.04 -18.25 8.37
C ARG A 237 9.00 -18.82 9.32
N MET A 238 7.79 -18.27 9.26
CA MET A 238 6.58 -18.84 9.87
C MET A 238 6.06 -20.00 9.02
N PRO A 239 5.59 -21.12 9.62
CA PRO A 239 5.37 -21.31 11.05
C PRO A 239 6.61 -21.74 11.84
N ASP A 240 7.69 -22.14 11.16
CA ASP A 240 8.78 -22.96 11.75
C ASP A 240 9.58 -22.26 12.86
N CYS A 241 9.80 -20.95 12.76
CA CYS A 241 10.39 -20.16 13.85
C CYS A 241 9.36 -19.74 14.92
N GLY A 242 8.06 -19.82 14.63
CA GLY A 242 7.01 -19.25 15.47
C GLY A 242 6.84 -19.96 16.82
N GLN A 243 6.70 -19.19 17.89
CA GLN A 243 6.30 -19.75 19.18
C GLN A 243 4.84 -20.24 19.16
N GLN A 244 4.52 -21.21 20.02
CA GLN A 244 3.15 -21.64 20.22
C GLN A 244 2.30 -20.46 20.70
N LEU A 245 1.35 -20.03 19.86
CA LEU A 245 0.49 -18.88 20.16
C LEU A 245 -0.33 -19.12 21.45
N PRO A 246 -0.51 -18.09 22.29
CA PRO A 246 -1.42 -18.17 23.43
C PRO A 246 -2.86 -18.37 22.95
N ARG A 247 -3.75 -18.86 23.83
CA ARG A 247 -5.17 -19.01 23.48
C ARG A 247 -5.79 -17.68 23.07
N LEU A 248 -6.35 -17.63 21.85
CA LEU A 248 -7.06 -16.46 21.33
C LEU A 248 -8.23 -16.11 22.26
N LYS A 249 -8.26 -14.86 22.73
CA LYS A 249 -9.28 -14.33 23.64
C LYS A 249 -9.46 -12.83 23.40
N ASN A 250 -10.65 -12.33 23.68
CA ASN A 250 -10.89 -10.89 23.71
C ASN A 250 -10.17 -10.28 24.93
N VAL A 251 -9.41 -9.20 24.75
CA VAL A 251 -8.72 -8.46 25.82
C VAL A 251 -9.19 -7.02 25.77
N SER A 252 -9.82 -6.53 26.85
CA SER A 252 -10.36 -5.17 26.87
C SER A 252 -9.26 -4.13 26.63
N GLY A 253 -9.54 -3.13 25.80
CA GLY A 253 -8.58 -2.09 25.40
C GLY A 253 -7.45 -2.54 24.46
N GLN A 254 -7.18 -3.84 24.28
CA GLN A 254 -6.02 -4.33 23.51
C GLN A 254 -6.36 -5.25 22.33
N HIS A 255 -7.35 -6.15 22.45
CA HIS A 255 -7.64 -7.14 21.42
C HIS A 255 -9.14 -7.45 21.33
N THR A 256 -9.78 -6.96 20.28
CA THR A 256 -11.18 -7.27 19.97
C THR A 256 -11.27 -8.52 19.09
N VAL A 257 -12.08 -9.51 19.48
CA VAL A 257 -12.24 -10.78 18.74
C VAL A 257 -13.71 -11.00 18.39
N LEU A 258 -14.04 -11.14 17.11
CA LEU A 258 -15.43 -11.14 16.60
C LEU A 258 -16.07 -12.55 16.49
N ILE A 259 -15.42 -13.59 17.04
CA ILE A 259 -15.80 -15.01 16.87
C ILE A 259 -15.75 -15.81 18.19
N ARG A 260 -16.44 -16.95 18.23
CA ARG A 260 -16.43 -17.95 19.32
C ARG A 260 -15.10 -18.72 19.34
N THR A 261 -14.16 -18.28 20.15
CA THR A 261 -12.82 -18.89 20.23
C THR A 261 -12.82 -20.30 20.85
N ASP A 262 -13.89 -20.64 21.58
CA ASP A 262 -14.17 -21.97 22.13
C ASP A 262 -14.73 -22.97 21.09
N LEU A 263 -15.23 -22.49 19.96
CA LEU A 263 -15.73 -23.31 18.85
C LEU A 263 -14.79 -23.31 17.63
N LEU A 264 -13.66 -22.58 17.70
CA LEU A 264 -12.68 -22.47 16.63
C LEU A 264 -11.96 -23.80 16.40
N GLN A 265 -12.09 -24.36 15.19
CA GLN A 265 -11.53 -25.66 14.81
C GLN A 265 -11.04 -25.59 13.36
N ASN A 266 -9.95 -26.30 13.05
CA ASN A 266 -9.41 -26.36 11.69
C ASN A 266 -10.47 -26.89 10.70
N GLY A 267 -10.52 -26.30 9.51
CA GLY A 267 -11.46 -26.66 8.44
C GLY A 267 -12.94 -26.32 8.70
N LYS A 268 -13.28 -25.66 9.81
CA LYS A 268 -14.67 -25.25 10.10
C LYS A 268 -14.84 -23.74 10.02
N VAL A 269 -15.98 -23.30 9.51
CA VAL A 269 -16.34 -21.87 9.42
C VAL A 269 -16.48 -21.29 10.86
N PRO A 270 -15.75 -20.22 11.22
CA PRO A 270 -15.79 -19.65 12.56
C PRO A 270 -17.16 -19.04 12.89
N VAL A 271 -17.71 -19.38 14.05
CA VAL A 271 -19.02 -18.87 14.51
C VAL A 271 -18.88 -17.44 15.07
N PRO A 272 -19.71 -16.46 14.64
CA PRO A 272 -19.71 -15.10 15.18
C PRO A 272 -19.92 -14.99 16.70
N TYR A 273 -19.40 -13.94 17.31
CA TYR A 273 -19.61 -13.63 18.74
C TYR A 273 -19.76 -12.12 19.00
N PRO A 274 -20.85 -11.65 19.63
CA PRO A 274 -21.94 -12.40 20.27
C PRO A 274 -22.87 -13.12 19.28
N ALA A 275 -23.78 -13.96 19.77
CA ALA A 275 -24.70 -14.73 18.91
C ALA A 275 -25.91 -13.93 18.39
N LYS A 276 -26.06 -12.66 18.79
CA LYS A 276 -27.06 -11.71 18.30
C LYS A 276 -26.35 -10.41 17.93
N PHE A 277 -26.81 -9.75 16.87
CA PHE A 277 -26.28 -8.44 16.48
C PHE A 277 -26.42 -7.43 17.64
N THR A 278 -25.34 -6.69 17.90
CA THR A 278 -25.26 -5.59 18.86
C THR A 278 -24.88 -4.34 18.08
N ASP A 279 -25.80 -3.38 17.97
CA ASP A 279 -25.62 -2.17 17.17
C ASP A 279 -24.90 -1.06 17.96
N THR A 280 -24.14 -0.22 17.25
CA THR A 280 -23.42 0.95 17.77
C THR A 280 -23.33 2.03 16.71
N TRP A 281 -23.65 3.27 17.07
CA TRP A 281 -23.58 4.43 16.18
C TRP A 281 -22.90 5.61 16.87
N ASP A 282 -21.65 5.39 17.27
CA ASP A 282 -20.77 6.35 17.95
C ASP A 282 -19.55 6.68 17.06
N ASP A 283 -18.62 7.50 17.56
CA ASP A 283 -17.41 7.93 16.86
C ASP A 283 -16.20 6.98 17.05
N VAL A 284 -16.34 5.89 17.80
CA VAL A 284 -15.27 4.94 18.14
C VAL A 284 -15.46 3.55 17.51
N HIS A 285 -16.63 3.28 16.92
CA HIS A 285 -16.93 2.08 16.14
C HIS A 285 -17.25 2.40 14.67
N VAL A 286 -17.21 1.36 13.83
CA VAL A 286 -17.70 1.43 12.44
C VAL A 286 -19.22 1.58 12.44
N LYS A 287 -19.71 2.69 11.87
CA LYS A 287 -21.14 2.90 11.59
C LYS A 287 -21.62 1.93 10.50
N MET A 288 -22.37 0.91 10.89
CA MET A 288 -22.77 -0.18 10.00
C MET A 288 -23.93 0.19 9.06
N PRO A 289 -23.95 -0.27 7.79
CA PRO A 289 -25.04 -0.04 6.83
C PRO A 289 -26.42 -0.49 7.34
N TRP A 290 -26.47 -1.57 8.12
CA TRP A 290 -27.70 -2.16 8.68
C TRP A 290 -28.01 -1.70 10.13
N SER A 291 -27.35 -0.62 10.60
CA SER A 291 -27.73 0.03 11.87
C SER A 291 -29.12 0.66 11.75
N GLY A 292 -29.91 0.61 12.84
CA GLY A 292 -31.20 1.31 12.91
C GLY A 292 -31.08 2.84 12.80
N MET A 293 -29.87 3.37 12.94
CA MET A 293 -29.56 4.80 12.84
C MET A 293 -29.19 5.24 11.40
N ASN A 294 -29.07 4.31 10.44
CA ASN A 294 -28.72 4.61 9.05
C ASN A 294 -29.92 5.08 8.21
N LEU A 295 -30.51 6.22 8.61
CA LEU A 295 -31.72 6.76 8.00
C LEU A 295 -31.42 7.60 6.74
N PHE A 296 -32.14 7.32 5.66
CA PHE A 296 -32.16 8.11 4.43
C PHE A 296 -33.51 8.85 4.27
N PRO A 297 -33.54 10.07 3.71
CA PRO A 297 -34.77 10.69 3.26
C PRO A 297 -35.33 9.91 2.05
N VAL A 298 -36.60 9.51 2.12
CA VAL A 298 -37.23 8.70 1.07
C VAL A 298 -37.45 9.55 -0.18
N ILE A 299 -36.68 9.26 -1.23
CA ILE A 299 -36.88 9.77 -2.59
C ILE A 299 -37.02 8.56 -3.51
N ASN A 300 -38.22 8.35 -4.05
CA ASN A 300 -38.52 7.19 -4.90
C ASN A 300 -38.08 7.46 -6.34
N GLU A 301 -36.83 7.15 -6.67
CA GLU A 301 -36.37 7.03 -8.06
C GLU A 301 -36.04 5.56 -8.38
N VAL A 302 -36.79 4.98 -9.31
CA VAL A 302 -36.59 3.59 -9.78
C VAL A 302 -35.89 3.63 -11.13
N MET A 303 -34.63 3.19 -11.17
CA MET A 303 -33.93 2.94 -12.43
C MET A 303 -34.18 1.51 -12.89
N VAL A 304 -34.76 1.37 -14.07
CA VAL A 304 -34.90 0.09 -14.77
C VAL A 304 -33.69 -0.11 -15.68
N LEU A 305 -33.14 -1.32 -15.72
CA LEU A 305 -32.08 -1.74 -16.64
C LEU A 305 -32.65 -2.78 -17.60
N GLU A 306 -32.33 -2.64 -18.89
CA GLU A 306 -32.65 -3.62 -19.94
C GLU A 306 -31.77 -4.88 -19.78
N PRO A 307 -32.31 -6.10 -19.96
CA PRO A 307 -31.53 -7.33 -19.95
C PRO A 307 -30.82 -7.54 -21.29
N ASP A 308 -29.49 -7.68 -21.27
CA ASP A 308 -28.79 -8.91 -21.68
C ASP A 308 -27.25 -8.78 -21.68
N ALA A 309 -26.56 -9.89 -21.96
CA ALA A 309 -25.12 -10.02 -22.21
C ALA A 309 -24.14 -9.95 -21.02
N ALA A 310 -24.48 -10.55 -19.86
CA ALA A 310 -23.48 -11.13 -18.94
C ALA A 310 -24.08 -12.17 -17.96
N GLU A 311 -24.65 -13.27 -18.50
CA GLU A 311 -25.44 -14.27 -17.78
C GLU A 311 -24.80 -14.80 -16.48
N HIS A 312 -23.53 -15.20 -16.46
CA HIS A 312 -22.90 -15.72 -15.22
C HIS A 312 -22.64 -14.61 -14.18
N LEU A 313 -22.38 -13.36 -14.60
CA LEU A 313 -22.12 -12.27 -13.64
C LEU A 313 -23.41 -11.84 -12.93
N PHE A 314 -24.49 -11.64 -13.68
CA PHE A 314 -25.78 -11.21 -13.13
C PHE A 314 -26.66 -12.39 -12.63
N GLY A 315 -26.46 -13.60 -13.14
CA GLY A 315 -27.26 -14.78 -12.80
C GLY A 315 -26.76 -15.61 -11.61
N SER A 316 -25.49 -15.49 -11.22
CA SER A 316 -24.97 -16.14 -10.00
C SER A 316 -24.09 -15.22 -9.14
N LEU A 317 -22.97 -14.73 -9.66
CA LEU A 317 -21.96 -14.07 -8.82
C LEU A 317 -22.48 -12.80 -8.11
N LEU A 318 -23.19 -11.91 -8.81
CA LEU A 318 -23.78 -10.73 -8.18
C LEU A 318 -24.92 -11.09 -7.20
N PRO A 319 -25.87 -11.99 -7.51
CA PRO A 319 -26.80 -12.55 -6.53
C PRO A 319 -26.12 -13.11 -5.27
N ASP A 320 -25.06 -13.91 -5.41
CA ASP A 320 -24.32 -14.48 -4.28
C ASP A 320 -23.63 -13.40 -3.44
N MET A 321 -23.03 -12.39 -4.10
CA MET A 321 -22.45 -11.22 -3.43
C MET A 321 -23.53 -10.42 -2.68
N VAL A 322 -24.74 -10.29 -3.23
CA VAL A 322 -25.87 -9.62 -2.55
C VAL A 322 -26.30 -10.43 -1.32
N GLN A 323 -26.44 -11.75 -1.41
CA GLN A 323 -26.74 -12.59 -0.24
C GLN A 323 -25.66 -12.49 0.84
N LEU A 324 -24.38 -12.49 0.44
CA LEU A 324 -23.24 -12.32 1.32
C LEU A 324 -23.22 -10.92 1.99
N ALA A 325 -23.67 -9.87 1.29
CA ALA A 325 -23.82 -8.53 1.85
C ALA A 325 -25.01 -8.41 2.81
N LEU A 326 -26.16 -9.01 2.50
CA LEU A 326 -27.37 -8.98 3.32
C LEU A 326 -27.21 -9.77 4.63
N ARG A 327 -26.44 -10.86 4.63
CA ARG A 327 -26.09 -11.65 5.82
C ARG A 327 -25.14 -10.94 6.80
N ALA A 328 -24.74 -9.69 6.53
CA ALA A 328 -23.75 -9.00 7.35
C ALA A 328 -24.17 -8.75 8.82
N SER A 329 -25.47 -8.65 9.10
CA SER A 329 -25.99 -8.57 10.48
C SER A 329 -25.90 -9.90 11.24
N GLU A 330 -25.96 -11.04 10.54
CA GLU A 330 -25.74 -12.38 11.10
C GLU A 330 -24.25 -12.66 11.35
N LEU A 331 -23.38 -12.08 10.53
CA LEU A 331 -21.94 -12.35 10.50
C LEU A 331 -21.15 -11.37 11.38
N CYS A 332 -21.39 -10.07 11.23
CA CYS A 332 -20.69 -9.01 11.96
C CYS A 332 -21.51 -8.59 13.20
N THR A 333 -21.73 -9.55 14.10
CA THR A 333 -22.64 -9.39 15.27
C THR A 333 -22.10 -8.48 16.38
N LYS A 334 -20.80 -8.17 16.40
CA LYS A 334 -20.15 -7.28 17.36
C LYS A 334 -19.76 -5.96 16.66
N PRO A 335 -19.87 -4.81 17.36
CA PRO A 335 -19.23 -3.57 16.96
C PRO A 335 -17.76 -3.76 16.59
N ILE A 336 -17.35 -3.22 15.45
CA ILE A 336 -15.95 -3.20 15.01
C ILE A 336 -15.37 -1.86 15.47
N PRO A 337 -14.38 -1.84 16.39
CA PRO A 337 -13.78 -0.59 16.84
C PRO A 337 -12.92 0.03 15.73
N LEU A 338 -12.84 1.35 15.74
CA LEU A 338 -11.94 2.09 14.89
C LEU A 338 -10.53 2.08 15.49
N LEU A 339 -9.54 1.69 14.70
CA LEU A 339 -8.13 1.78 15.01
C LEU A 339 -7.66 3.23 14.77
N LYS A 340 -8.01 4.13 15.72
CA LYS A 340 -7.63 5.54 15.73
C LYS A 340 -6.13 5.75 15.98
N GLY A 341 -5.63 6.94 15.64
CA GLY A 341 -4.25 7.37 15.89
C GLY A 341 -3.83 7.22 17.35
N GLY A 342 -2.59 6.76 17.56
CA GLY A 342 -2.00 6.50 18.87
C GLY A 342 -2.37 5.16 19.50
N MET A 343 -3.33 4.42 18.94
CA MET A 343 -3.77 3.13 19.51
C MET A 343 -2.78 2.00 19.25
N ASN A 344 -2.50 1.23 20.30
CA ASN A 344 -1.94 -0.12 20.23
C ASN A 344 -3.10 -1.12 20.42
N HIS A 345 -3.72 -1.59 19.33
CA HIS A 345 -4.92 -2.44 19.39
C HIS A 345 -5.05 -3.40 18.20
N SER A 346 -5.55 -4.61 18.49
CA SER A 346 -5.76 -5.69 17.51
C SER A 346 -7.24 -6.01 17.31
N ILE A 347 -7.65 -6.34 16.08
CA ILE A 347 -8.98 -6.87 15.73
C ILE A 347 -8.78 -8.21 15.04
N THR A 348 -9.36 -9.29 15.57
CA THR A 348 -9.42 -10.60 14.88
C THR A 348 -10.85 -10.93 14.47
N MET A 349 -11.04 -11.20 13.18
CA MET A 349 -12.32 -11.54 12.55
C MET A 349 -12.17 -12.72 11.58
N SER A 350 -13.27 -13.36 11.17
CA SER A 350 -13.22 -14.46 10.18
C SER A 350 -13.09 -13.95 8.75
N GLN A 351 -12.53 -14.78 7.87
CA GLN A 351 -12.50 -14.50 6.44
C GLN A 351 -13.92 -14.30 5.84
N GLU A 352 -14.96 -14.96 6.38
CA GLU A 352 -16.35 -14.73 5.97
C GLU A 352 -16.90 -13.36 6.45
N GLN A 353 -16.54 -12.92 7.65
CA GLN A 353 -16.86 -11.56 8.12
C GLN A 353 -16.21 -10.50 7.20
N VAL A 354 -14.94 -10.69 6.84
CA VAL A 354 -14.23 -9.84 5.88
C VAL A 354 -14.94 -9.83 4.52
N ALA A 355 -15.29 -10.99 3.99
CA ALA A 355 -15.96 -11.11 2.69
C ALA A 355 -17.34 -10.40 2.66
N SER A 356 -18.11 -10.50 3.75
CA SER A 356 -19.39 -9.80 3.90
C SER A 356 -19.24 -8.27 3.99
N LEU A 357 -18.21 -7.79 4.68
CA LEU A 357 -17.86 -6.36 4.72
C LEU A 357 -17.39 -5.85 3.35
N LEU A 358 -16.61 -6.65 2.60
CA LEU A 358 -16.16 -6.28 1.26
C LEU A 358 -17.28 -6.32 0.21
N ALA A 359 -18.26 -7.22 0.34
CA ALA A 359 -19.47 -7.18 -0.48
C ALA A 359 -20.28 -5.89 -0.20
N ASN A 360 -20.42 -5.49 1.06
CA ASN A 360 -21.02 -4.21 1.45
C ASN A 360 -20.24 -3.00 0.91
N ALA A 361 -18.90 -3.08 0.83
CA ALA A 361 -18.04 -2.05 0.22
C ALA A 361 -18.19 -1.99 -1.31
N PHE A 362 -18.33 -3.15 -1.98
CA PHE A 362 -18.60 -3.26 -3.41
C PHE A 362 -19.92 -2.56 -3.78
N PHE A 363 -21.01 -2.86 -3.07
CA PHE A 363 -22.30 -2.18 -3.23
C PHE A 363 -22.35 -0.79 -2.58
N CYS A 364 -21.20 -0.22 -2.18
CA CYS A 364 -21.02 1.15 -1.72
C CYS A 364 -21.90 1.59 -0.53
N SER A 365 -22.28 0.62 0.32
CA SER A 365 -23.30 0.78 1.35
C SER A 365 -22.83 1.49 2.64
N PHE A 366 -21.52 1.64 2.88
CA PHE A 366 -21.04 2.22 4.14
C PHE A 366 -21.41 3.70 4.27
N PRO A 367 -22.23 4.09 5.27
CA PRO A 367 -22.73 5.45 5.40
C PRO A 367 -21.64 6.42 5.84
N ARG A 368 -21.80 7.71 5.50
CA ARG A 368 -20.82 8.80 5.77
C ARG A 368 -19.45 8.65 5.09
N ARG A 369 -19.17 7.57 4.34
CA ARG A 369 -17.87 7.30 3.68
C ARG A 369 -17.73 7.81 2.24
N ASN A 370 -18.69 8.58 1.74
CA ASN A 370 -18.75 9.06 0.34
C ASN A 370 -18.50 10.58 0.19
N SER A 371 -18.07 11.28 1.24
CA SER A 371 -17.87 12.74 1.23
C SER A 371 -16.57 13.14 1.92
N ARG A 372 -15.88 14.15 1.39
CA ARG A 372 -14.64 14.73 1.96
C ARG A 372 -14.91 15.86 2.97
N LYS A 373 -16.10 15.93 3.56
CA LYS A 373 -16.54 16.97 4.53
C LYS A 373 -17.13 16.39 5.82
N THR A 374 -16.73 15.18 6.20
CA THR A 374 -17.39 14.39 7.27
C THR A 374 -16.39 13.76 8.22
N GLU A 375 -16.92 13.30 9.37
CA GLU A 375 -16.31 12.47 10.41
C GLU A 375 -15.11 11.60 9.97
N TYR A 376 -15.24 10.84 8.87
CA TYR A 376 -14.21 9.91 8.39
C TYR A 376 -13.14 10.55 7.47
N LEU A 377 -12.91 11.87 7.55
CA LEU A 377 -11.91 12.58 6.71
C LEU A 377 -10.49 11.98 6.83
N ASN A 378 -10.10 11.52 8.01
CA ASN A 378 -8.78 10.92 8.27
C ASN A 378 -8.74 9.39 8.04
N TYR A 379 -9.73 8.82 7.36
CA TYR A 379 -9.79 7.40 7.00
C TYR A 379 -9.71 7.24 5.48
N PRO A 380 -9.16 6.12 4.96
CA PRO A 380 -9.19 5.85 3.53
C PRO A 380 -10.64 5.68 3.01
N ASP A 381 -10.86 5.98 1.73
CA ASP A 381 -12.12 5.60 1.07
C ASP A 381 -12.30 4.07 1.14
N ILE A 382 -13.51 3.59 1.48
CA ILE A 382 -13.84 2.15 1.55
C ILE A 382 -14.84 1.70 0.47
N ASN A 383 -15.82 2.54 0.10
CA ASN A 383 -16.84 2.19 -0.90
C ASN A 383 -16.26 2.20 -2.33
N PHE A 384 -16.56 1.18 -3.13
CA PHE A 384 -15.86 0.88 -4.39
C PHE A 384 -16.21 1.80 -5.58
N PHE A 385 -16.99 2.87 -5.41
CA PHE A 385 -17.50 3.70 -6.51
C PHE A 385 -16.41 4.18 -7.48
N ARG A 386 -15.21 4.53 -6.98
CA ARG A 386 -14.08 4.93 -7.83
C ARG A 386 -13.44 3.81 -8.66
N LEU A 387 -13.77 2.53 -8.44
CA LEU A 387 -13.43 1.44 -9.37
C LEU A 387 -14.36 1.40 -10.59
N PHE A 388 -15.58 1.91 -10.47
CA PHE A 388 -16.59 1.89 -11.53
C PHE A 388 -16.55 3.15 -12.43
N GLU A 389 -15.89 4.22 -11.96
CA GLU A 389 -15.71 5.47 -12.70
C GLU A 389 -14.78 5.32 -13.93
N GLY A 390 -15.22 5.81 -15.09
CA GLY A 390 -14.40 5.92 -16.29
C GLY A 390 -14.01 4.59 -16.95
N ALA A 391 -13.15 4.64 -17.96
CA ALA A 391 -12.95 3.51 -18.89
C ALA A 391 -11.49 3.00 -18.98
N SER A 392 -10.70 3.19 -17.92
CA SER A 392 -9.27 2.82 -17.88
C SER A 392 -9.07 1.29 -17.87
N PRO A 393 -8.26 0.71 -18.76
CA PRO A 393 -8.00 -0.74 -18.81
C PRO A 393 -7.54 -1.33 -17.48
N LYS A 394 -6.74 -0.59 -16.70
CA LYS A 394 -6.31 -0.99 -15.35
C LYS A 394 -7.48 -1.34 -14.43
N LYS A 395 -8.58 -0.58 -14.48
CA LYS A 395 -9.77 -0.85 -13.65
C LYS A 395 -10.45 -2.16 -14.04
N ILE A 396 -10.39 -2.55 -15.32
CA ILE A 396 -10.90 -3.85 -15.80
C ILE A 396 -10.08 -5.01 -15.18
N GLU A 397 -8.75 -4.90 -15.16
CA GLU A 397 -7.87 -5.92 -14.54
C GLU A 397 -8.04 -5.98 -13.01
N LYS A 398 -8.20 -4.82 -12.33
CA LYS A 398 -8.58 -4.78 -10.91
C LYS A 398 -9.89 -5.53 -10.65
N LEU A 399 -10.92 -5.26 -11.47
CA LEU A 399 -12.23 -5.88 -11.33
C LEU A 399 -12.16 -7.40 -11.55
N LYS A 400 -11.39 -7.90 -12.54
CA LYS A 400 -11.16 -9.36 -12.69
C LYS A 400 -10.59 -9.99 -11.42
N THR A 401 -9.59 -9.35 -10.81
CA THR A 401 -8.93 -9.84 -9.60
C THR A 401 -9.89 -9.86 -8.40
N LEU A 402 -10.70 -8.81 -8.22
CA LEU A 402 -11.71 -8.74 -7.17
C LEU A 402 -12.89 -9.71 -7.40
N MET A 403 -13.34 -9.89 -8.65
CA MET A 403 -14.37 -10.87 -9.00
C MET A 403 -13.88 -12.30 -8.78
N CYS A 404 -12.59 -12.59 -8.98
CA CYS A 404 -11.99 -13.87 -8.64
C CYS A 404 -12.09 -14.14 -7.12
N TYR A 405 -11.78 -13.15 -6.27
CA TYR A 405 -11.96 -13.26 -4.82
C TYR A 405 -13.41 -13.50 -4.43
N PHE A 406 -14.34 -12.66 -4.90
CA PHE A 406 -15.76 -12.81 -4.57
C PHE A 406 -16.29 -14.18 -4.99
N LYS A 407 -15.96 -14.64 -6.19
CA LYS A 407 -16.29 -15.98 -6.67
C LYS A 407 -15.77 -17.07 -5.73
N SER A 408 -14.49 -17.03 -5.35
CA SER A 408 -13.92 -18.04 -4.45
C SER A 408 -14.59 -18.09 -3.08
N VAL A 409 -14.96 -16.95 -2.49
CA VAL A 409 -15.56 -16.91 -1.14
C VAL A 409 -17.08 -17.17 -1.13
N THR A 410 -17.77 -17.02 -2.27
CA THR A 410 -19.17 -17.46 -2.41
C THR A 410 -19.27 -18.95 -2.75
N GLU A 411 -18.42 -19.45 -3.66
CA GLU A 411 -18.34 -20.89 -3.98
C GLU A 411 -17.86 -21.73 -2.78
N GLN A 412 -16.89 -21.22 -2.01
CA GLN A 412 -16.37 -21.89 -0.81
C GLN A 412 -16.22 -20.92 0.37
N ARG A 413 -17.13 -21.02 1.34
CA ARG A 413 -17.11 -20.22 2.58
C ARG A 413 -15.76 -20.40 3.31
N PRO A 414 -14.95 -19.33 3.48
CA PRO A 414 -13.59 -19.48 3.99
C PRO A 414 -13.57 -19.70 5.51
N THR A 415 -12.64 -20.54 5.97
CA THR A 415 -12.64 -21.14 7.31
C THR A 415 -11.64 -20.52 8.30
N GLY A 416 -10.82 -19.57 7.84
CA GLY A 416 -9.78 -18.95 8.67
C GLY A 416 -10.16 -17.65 9.35
N LEU A 417 -9.19 -17.10 10.07
CA LEU A 417 -9.24 -15.77 10.68
C LEU A 417 -8.19 -14.83 10.04
N VAL A 418 -8.44 -13.53 10.16
CA VAL A 418 -7.47 -12.45 9.87
C VAL A 418 -7.36 -11.57 11.12
N THR A 419 -6.15 -11.15 11.46
CA THR A 419 -5.86 -10.18 12.53
C THR A 419 -5.31 -8.89 11.94
N PHE A 420 -5.88 -7.75 12.33
CA PHE A 420 -5.40 -6.40 12.00
C PHE A 420 -4.94 -5.72 13.29
N THR A 421 -3.67 -5.33 13.37
CA THR A 421 -3.06 -4.76 14.57
C THR A 421 -2.48 -3.39 14.24
N ARG A 422 -3.10 -2.32 14.73
CA ARG A 422 -2.46 -1.00 14.76
C ARG A 422 -1.47 -0.99 15.92
N LYS A 423 -0.23 -0.59 15.63
CA LYS A 423 0.85 -0.46 16.59
C LYS A 423 1.39 0.97 16.56
N SER A 424 1.65 1.54 17.73
CA SER A 424 2.25 2.85 17.93
C SER A 424 3.50 2.72 18.80
N LEU A 425 4.61 3.33 18.36
CA LEU A 425 5.91 3.28 19.02
C LEU A 425 6.06 4.39 20.06
N ASP A 426 5.69 4.11 21.32
CA ASP A 426 5.76 5.08 22.44
C ASP A 426 7.16 5.71 22.56
N ARG A 427 8.20 4.87 22.63
CA ARG A 427 9.60 5.24 22.81
C ARG A 427 10.45 4.68 21.66
N PRO A 428 10.90 5.52 20.71
CA PRO A 428 11.82 5.09 19.67
C PRO A 428 13.22 4.77 20.22
N PRO A 429 14.03 3.95 19.50
CA PRO A 429 15.42 3.69 19.85
C PRO A 429 16.27 4.97 19.86
N ASN A 430 17.31 5.00 20.70
CA ASN A 430 18.36 6.01 20.61
C ASN A 430 19.46 5.53 19.65
N TRP A 431 19.21 5.68 18.35
CA TRP A 431 20.03 5.16 17.25
C TRP A 431 21.53 5.37 17.46
N LYS A 432 21.96 6.60 17.76
CA LYS A 432 23.38 6.96 18.02
C LYS A 432 24.07 6.12 19.10
N SER A 433 23.33 5.61 20.08
CA SER A 433 23.87 4.78 21.16
C SER A 433 23.77 3.27 20.90
N SER A 434 23.10 2.84 19.82
CA SER A 434 22.89 1.42 19.57
C SER A 434 24.21 0.69 19.30
N GLN A 435 24.42 -0.38 20.06
CA GLN A 435 25.54 -1.32 19.89
C GLN A 435 25.13 -2.54 19.07
N SER A 436 23.92 -2.55 18.52
CA SER A 436 23.41 -3.63 17.66
C SER A 436 24.30 -3.76 16.41
N GLN A 437 24.62 -5.00 16.05
CA GLN A 437 25.36 -5.33 14.82
C GLN A 437 24.39 -5.66 13.68
N LEU A 438 24.81 -5.50 12.43
CA LEU A 438 23.98 -5.86 11.28
C LEU A 438 23.64 -7.36 11.28
N THR A 439 22.37 -7.67 11.03
CA THR A 439 21.82 -9.04 10.93
C THR A 439 22.11 -9.67 9.56
N LYS A 440 21.71 -10.93 9.34
CA LYS A 440 21.95 -11.59 8.04
C LYS A 440 21.19 -10.87 6.92
N LEU A 441 21.83 -10.78 5.76
CA LEU A 441 21.23 -10.24 4.53
C LEU A 441 21.23 -11.32 3.45
N HIS A 442 20.06 -11.66 2.95
CA HIS A 442 19.87 -12.17 1.60
C HIS A 442 19.47 -11.00 0.70
N ILE A 443 20.06 -10.85 -0.48
CA ILE A 443 19.66 -9.82 -1.45
C ILE A 443 19.66 -10.38 -2.87
N THR A 444 18.60 -10.08 -3.63
CA THR A 444 18.33 -10.69 -4.94
C THR A 444 17.74 -9.68 -5.91
N CYS A 445 18.09 -9.79 -7.19
CA CYS A 445 17.45 -9.05 -8.28
C CYS A 445 16.25 -9.81 -8.88
N GLU A 446 16.19 -11.14 -8.75
CA GLU A 446 15.00 -11.94 -9.07
C GLU A 446 14.05 -12.09 -7.87
N GLY A 447 12.80 -12.47 -8.15
CA GLY A 447 11.80 -12.81 -7.13
C GLY A 447 10.93 -11.64 -6.65
N THR A 448 9.96 -11.94 -5.78
CA THR A 448 9.02 -10.96 -5.21
C THR A 448 8.80 -11.17 -3.70
N ILE A 449 8.32 -10.13 -3.02
CA ILE A 449 8.05 -10.15 -1.57
C ILE A 449 6.93 -11.14 -1.24
N GLU A 450 5.90 -11.23 -2.10
CA GLU A 450 4.76 -12.12 -1.90
C GLU A 450 5.06 -13.59 -2.19
N ASP A 451 5.77 -13.90 -3.29
CA ASP A 451 6.04 -15.29 -3.72
C ASP A 451 7.22 -15.90 -2.92
N ASP A 452 8.39 -15.26 -2.97
CA ASP A 452 9.65 -15.82 -2.45
C ASP A 452 9.84 -15.51 -0.94
N GLY A 453 9.20 -14.45 -0.46
CA GLY A 453 9.13 -14.05 0.94
C GLY A 453 8.11 -14.81 1.79
N TYR A 454 7.60 -15.98 1.38
CA TYR A 454 6.59 -16.72 2.16
C TYR A 454 7.05 -16.97 3.62
N GLY A 455 6.14 -16.81 4.58
CA GLY A 455 6.44 -16.96 6.02
C GLY A 455 7.32 -15.86 6.63
N MET A 456 7.90 -14.96 5.83
CA MET A 456 8.62 -13.78 6.33
C MET A 456 7.64 -12.67 6.75
N LEU A 457 8.14 -11.66 7.46
CA LEU A 457 7.42 -10.40 7.65
C LEU A 457 7.50 -9.60 6.35
N GLN A 458 6.43 -9.63 5.57
CA GLN A 458 6.37 -9.04 4.23
C GLN A 458 6.01 -7.55 4.30
N VAL A 459 6.85 -6.69 3.71
CA VAL A 459 6.65 -5.24 3.77
C VAL A 459 5.73 -4.75 2.66
N ASP A 460 4.68 -4.03 3.06
CA ASP A 460 3.81 -3.26 2.19
C ASP A 460 4.30 -1.81 2.16
N PHE A 461 4.60 -1.30 0.95
CA PHE A 461 5.16 0.03 0.71
C PHE A 461 4.06 1.10 0.74
N ALA A 462 3.39 1.17 1.89
CA ALA A 462 2.07 1.73 2.03
C ALA A 462 1.98 3.25 1.78
N ASN A 463 0.76 3.72 1.54
CA ASN A 463 0.36 5.08 1.85
C ASN A 463 0.01 5.20 3.35
N GLN A 464 0.12 6.39 3.94
CA GLN A 464 -0.40 6.62 5.30
C GLN A 464 -1.92 6.29 5.38
N PHE A 465 -2.65 6.45 4.27
CA PHE A 465 -4.00 5.93 4.05
C PHE A 465 -3.92 4.52 3.44
N VAL A 466 -3.68 3.50 4.28
CA VAL A 466 -3.40 2.11 3.90
C VAL A 466 -4.24 1.54 2.75
N GLY A 467 -3.60 0.78 1.86
CA GLY A 467 -4.15 0.34 0.58
C GLY A 467 -4.20 1.44 -0.49
N GLY A 468 -3.60 2.61 -0.23
CA GLY A 468 -3.42 3.73 -1.17
C GLY A 468 -4.60 3.99 -2.10
N GLY A 469 -4.34 3.88 -3.40
CA GLY A 469 -5.29 4.02 -4.49
C GLY A 469 -5.96 2.71 -4.94
N VAL A 470 -6.06 1.67 -4.09
CA VAL A 470 -6.51 0.34 -4.53
C VAL A 470 -7.93 0.34 -5.11
N ILE A 471 -8.86 1.09 -4.51
CA ILE A 471 -10.20 1.30 -5.06
C ILE A 471 -10.30 2.49 -6.04
N GLY A 472 -9.16 3.03 -6.49
CA GLY A 472 -9.05 4.15 -7.44
C GLY A 472 -8.11 3.84 -8.61
N SER A 473 -7.18 4.75 -8.92
CA SER A 473 -6.28 4.70 -10.08
C SER A 473 -4.91 4.06 -9.84
N GLY A 474 -4.46 3.97 -8.59
CA GLY A 474 -3.15 3.41 -8.21
C GLY A 474 -3.05 1.90 -8.50
N LEU A 475 -1.89 1.43 -8.95
CA LEU A 475 -1.65 0.02 -9.27
C LEU A 475 -0.17 -0.35 -9.13
N VAL A 476 0.49 0.19 -8.09
CA VAL A 476 1.87 -0.14 -7.70
C VAL A 476 1.85 -1.20 -6.58
N GLN A 477 2.98 -1.43 -5.90
CA GLN A 477 3.18 -2.58 -4.98
C GLN A 477 2.08 -2.73 -3.92
N GLU A 478 1.70 -1.65 -3.22
CA GLU A 478 0.60 -1.64 -2.23
C GLU A 478 -0.73 -2.07 -2.86
N GLU A 479 -1.16 -1.41 -3.94
CA GLU A 479 -2.46 -1.72 -4.55
C GLU A 479 -2.50 -3.11 -5.19
N ILE A 480 -1.41 -3.54 -5.83
CA ILE A 480 -1.29 -4.91 -6.36
C ILE A 480 -1.46 -5.91 -5.24
N ARG A 481 -0.81 -5.70 -4.09
CA ARG A 481 -0.93 -6.62 -2.96
C ARG A 481 -2.33 -6.66 -2.38
N PHE A 482 -2.96 -5.50 -2.21
CA PHE A 482 -4.36 -5.39 -1.80
C PHE A 482 -5.35 -5.98 -2.82
N LEU A 483 -4.98 -6.18 -4.09
CA LEU A 483 -5.81 -6.85 -5.09
C LEU A 483 -5.64 -8.37 -5.10
N ILE A 484 -4.43 -8.91 -4.91
CA ILE A 484 -4.22 -10.36 -4.86
C ILE A 484 -4.56 -10.97 -3.48
N ASN A 485 -4.55 -10.16 -2.42
CA ASN A 485 -5.06 -10.46 -1.09
C ASN A 485 -6.19 -9.47 -0.69
N PRO A 486 -7.42 -9.51 -1.29
CA PRO A 486 -8.48 -8.51 -1.05
C PRO A 486 -8.92 -8.33 0.40
N GLU A 487 -8.66 -9.31 1.26
CA GLU A 487 -8.90 -9.22 2.70
C GLU A 487 -8.11 -8.07 3.37
N LEU A 488 -7.03 -7.58 2.74
CA LEU A 488 -6.33 -6.35 3.15
C LEU A 488 -7.22 -5.10 3.01
N ILE A 489 -8.09 -5.04 2.00
CA ILE A 489 -8.92 -3.85 1.68
C ILE A 489 -9.84 -3.47 2.85
N VAL A 490 -10.29 -4.44 3.65
CA VAL A 490 -11.20 -4.17 4.78
C VAL A 490 -10.54 -3.34 5.88
N SER A 491 -9.20 -3.30 5.97
CA SER A 491 -8.48 -2.44 6.91
C SER A 491 -8.87 -0.96 6.76
N ARG A 492 -9.20 -0.54 5.54
CA ARG A 492 -9.66 0.82 5.19
C ARG A 492 -10.99 1.19 5.83
N LEU A 493 -11.80 0.21 6.23
CA LEU A 493 -13.06 0.45 6.93
C LEU A 493 -12.83 1.03 8.33
N PHE A 494 -11.80 0.58 9.04
CA PHE A 494 -11.60 0.89 10.48
C PHE A 494 -10.24 1.48 10.84
N THR A 495 -9.26 1.56 9.93
CA THR A 495 -7.92 2.12 10.22
C THR A 495 -7.84 3.59 9.82
N GLU A 496 -7.55 4.46 10.78
CA GLU A 496 -7.25 5.88 10.54
C GLU A 496 -5.85 6.03 9.89
N ALA A 497 -5.55 7.16 9.24
CA ALA A 497 -4.23 7.41 8.65
C ALA A 497 -3.07 7.16 9.65
N LEU A 498 -1.97 6.57 9.17
CA LEU A 498 -0.82 6.19 9.99
C LEU A 498 0.08 7.39 10.33
N GLY A 499 0.20 7.72 11.62
CA GLY A 499 1.17 8.69 12.11
C GLY A 499 2.62 8.22 11.95
N HIS A 500 3.59 9.13 12.08
CA HIS A 500 5.01 8.86 11.83
C HIS A 500 5.64 7.76 12.71
N LYS A 501 5.03 7.44 13.85
CA LYS A 501 5.47 6.39 14.79
C LYS A 501 4.60 5.13 14.76
N GLU A 502 3.75 4.97 13.75
CA GLU A 502 2.75 3.91 13.70
C GLU A 502 2.92 2.96 12.51
N CYS A 503 2.37 1.76 12.61
CA CYS A 503 2.21 0.83 11.49
C CYS A 503 0.90 0.03 11.64
N LEU A 504 0.47 -0.60 10.54
CA LEU A 504 -0.59 -1.62 10.57
C LEU A 504 0.03 -2.97 10.20
N ILE A 505 -0.06 -3.93 11.11
CA ILE A 505 0.37 -5.32 10.90
C ILE A 505 -0.90 -6.14 10.61
N ILE A 506 -0.89 -6.93 9.55
CA ILE A 506 -2.01 -7.78 9.14
C ILE A 506 -1.53 -9.22 9.02
N THR A 507 -2.10 -10.13 9.82
CA THR A 507 -1.75 -11.55 9.82
C THR A 507 -2.95 -12.38 9.38
N GLY A 508 -2.76 -13.26 8.40
CA GLY A 508 -3.75 -14.29 8.06
C GLY A 508 -4.46 -14.15 6.73
N THR A 509 -4.19 -13.10 5.96
CA THR A 509 -4.83 -12.87 4.66
C THR A 509 -4.41 -13.92 3.64
N GLN A 510 -5.38 -14.49 2.93
CA GLN A 510 -5.20 -15.47 1.88
C GLN A 510 -4.98 -14.81 0.51
N GLN A 511 -4.18 -15.42 -0.35
CA GLN A 511 -4.01 -15.00 -1.75
C GLN A 511 -5.03 -15.70 -2.65
N TYR A 512 -5.72 -14.92 -3.49
CA TYR A 512 -6.83 -15.40 -4.33
C TYR A 512 -6.57 -15.27 -5.83
N SER A 513 -5.51 -14.56 -6.23
CA SER A 513 -5.17 -14.39 -7.65
C SER A 513 -3.68 -14.30 -7.89
N SER A 514 -3.28 -14.75 -9.07
CA SER A 514 -1.96 -14.55 -9.65
C SER A 514 -1.99 -13.35 -10.59
N TYR A 515 -0.84 -12.74 -10.89
CA TYR A 515 -0.75 -11.57 -11.76
C TYR A 515 0.52 -11.57 -12.60
N THR A 516 0.59 -10.69 -13.60
CA THR A 516 1.82 -10.36 -14.35
C THR A 516 1.89 -8.86 -14.61
N GLY A 517 3.10 -8.33 -14.87
CA GLY A 517 3.32 -6.89 -15.08
C GLY A 517 3.09 -6.01 -13.84
N TYR A 518 3.19 -4.70 -14.04
CA TYR A 518 3.19 -3.70 -12.97
C TYR A 518 2.59 -2.36 -13.47
N ALA A 519 1.95 -1.59 -12.59
CA ALA A 519 1.37 -0.27 -12.92
C ALA A 519 0.47 -0.29 -14.17
N GLN A 520 0.98 0.14 -15.33
CA GLN A 520 0.23 0.18 -16.60
C GLN A 520 0.19 -1.18 -17.33
N SER A 521 1.12 -2.10 -17.05
CA SER A 521 1.19 -3.43 -17.67
C SER A 521 0.55 -4.55 -16.84
N TYR A 522 0.08 -4.23 -15.62
CA TYR A 522 -0.59 -5.17 -14.73
C TYR A 522 -1.75 -5.90 -15.43
N LYS A 523 -1.78 -7.23 -15.32
CA LYS A 523 -2.86 -8.09 -15.80
C LYS A 523 -3.18 -9.16 -14.77
N TRP A 524 -4.47 -9.46 -14.63
CA TRP A 524 -4.92 -10.61 -13.85
C TRP A 524 -4.45 -11.91 -14.52
N GLY A 525 -3.72 -12.75 -13.79
CA GLY A 525 -3.07 -13.96 -14.28
C GLY A 525 -3.86 -15.25 -14.07
N GLY A 526 -4.97 -15.20 -13.33
CA GLY A 526 -5.79 -16.35 -12.97
C GLY A 526 -6.09 -16.41 -11.46
N SER A 527 -6.92 -17.37 -11.06
CA SER A 527 -7.10 -17.72 -9.64
C SER A 527 -5.81 -18.30 -9.05
N HIS A 528 -5.64 -18.15 -7.75
CA HIS A 528 -4.48 -18.67 -7.01
C HIS A 528 -4.94 -19.66 -5.94
N GLN A 529 -4.23 -20.78 -5.81
CA GLN A 529 -4.47 -21.80 -4.79
C GLN A 529 -3.42 -21.66 -3.69
N ASP A 530 -3.71 -20.78 -2.74
CA ASP A 530 -2.82 -20.45 -1.62
C ASP A 530 -2.60 -21.68 -0.73
N SER A 531 -1.39 -22.24 -0.81
CA SER A 531 -0.93 -23.42 -0.07
C SER A 531 -0.30 -23.08 1.30
N THR A 532 -0.15 -21.80 1.65
CA THR A 532 0.50 -21.37 2.89
C THR A 532 -0.20 -22.00 4.11
N PRO A 533 0.54 -22.56 5.08
CA PRO A 533 -0.04 -23.20 6.25
C PRO A 533 -0.85 -22.22 7.12
N ARG A 534 -1.61 -22.76 8.08
CA ARG A 534 -2.35 -21.96 9.08
C ARG A 534 -1.76 -22.13 10.47
N ASP A 535 -1.79 -21.05 11.24
CA ASP A 535 -1.31 -21.00 12.63
C ASP A 535 -2.33 -21.55 13.63
N GLY A 536 -1.97 -21.52 14.92
CA GLY A 536 -2.85 -21.95 16.01
C GLY A 536 -4.17 -21.16 16.15
N TRP A 537 -4.31 -20.01 15.49
CA TRP A 537 -5.53 -19.20 15.41
C TRP A 537 -6.26 -19.36 14.07
N GLN A 538 -5.88 -20.32 13.23
CA GLN A 538 -6.41 -20.57 11.89
C GLN A 538 -6.19 -19.42 10.88
N ARG A 539 -5.22 -18.54 11.17
CA ARG A 539 -4.76 -17.50 10.25
C ARG A 539 -3.74 -18.11 9.29
N LYS A 540 -3.71 -17.72 8.01
CA LYS A 540 -2.58 -18.05 7.13
C LYS A 540 -1.26 -17.57 7.76
N CYS A 541 -0.16 -18.29 7.56
CA CYS A 541 1.20 -17.88 7.95
C CYS A 541 1.79 -16.77 7.06
N THR A 542 0.94 -15.78 6.75
CA THR A 542 1.23 -14.59 5.95
C THR A 542 1.11 -13.40 6.88
N GLU A 543 2.24 -12.78 7.25
CA GLU A 543 2.29 -11.55 8.05
C GLU A 543 2.77 -10.40 7.17
N ILE A 544 1.90 -9.42 6.94
CA ILE A 544 2.16 -8.23 6.11
C ILE A 544 2.23 -7.02 7.05
N VAL A 545 3.13 -6.08 6.79
CA VAL A 545 3.22 -4.82 7.55
C VAL A 545 3.23 -3.60 6.63
N ALA A 546 2.20 -2.78 6.78
CA ALA A 546 2.07 -1.50 6.11
C ALA A 546 2.89 -0.44 6.85
N ILE A 547 3.92 0.08 6.17
CA ILE A 547 4.71 1.23 6.61
C ILE A 547 4.82 2.25 5.48
N ASP A 548 4.28 3.43 5.70
CA ASP A 548 4.36 4.54 4.75
C ASP A 548 5.73 5.23 4.79
N ALA A 549 6.28 5.56 3.63
CA ALA A 549 7.48 6.38 3.49
C ALA A 549 7.14 7.88 3.39
N LEU A 550 8.12 8.76 3.63
CA LEU A 550 8.01 10.15 3.19
C LEU A 550 8.18 10.24 1.67
N GLN A 551 7.41 11.14 1.04
CA GLN A 551 7.68 11.57 -0.33
C GLN A 551 8.65 12.76 -0.30
N PHE A 552 9.76 12.64 -1.03
CA PHE A 552 10.78 13.69 -1.15
C PHE A 552 10.68 14.37 -2.53
N ARG A 553 10.62 15.70 -2.53
CA ARG A 553 10.60 16.50 -3.78
C ARG A 553 11.99 17.01 -4.16
N SER A 554 12.86 17.25 -3.18
CA SER A 554 14.29 17.44 -3.38
C SER A 554 15.07 16.24 -2.85
N PHE A 555 16.02 15.73 -3.65
CA PHE A 555 16.82 14.55 -3.32
C PHE A 555 17.65 14.72 -2.04
N LEU A 556 18.04 15.94 -1.67
CA LEU A 556 18.85 16.22 -0.49
C LEU A 556 18.05 16.19 0.83
N GLU A 557 16.72 16.37 0.78
CA GLU A 557 15.86 16.44 1.99
C GLU A 557 15.94 15.18 2.85
N GLN A 558 15.99 14.00 2.22
CA GLN A 558 15.97 12.71 2.91
C GLN A 558 17.18 12.48 3.83
N PHE A 559 18.32 13.13 3.55
CA PHE A 559 19.52 13.03 4.37
C PHE A 559 19.46 13.92 5.62
N HIS A 560 18.49 14.84 5.73
CA HIS A 560 18.34 15.66 6.93
C HIS A 560 18.05 14.77 8.16
N PRO A 561 18.73 14.95 9.31
CA PRO A 561 18.65 14.02 10.45
C PRO A 561 17.22 13.74 10.95
N ALA A 562 16.32 14.72 10.90
CA ALA A 562 14.92 14.51 11.27
C ALA A 562 14.16 13.58 10.29
N ARG A 563 14.53 13.57 9.01
CA ARG A 563 13.96 12.68 7.98
C ARG A 563 14.52 11.26 8.13
N ILE A 564 15.84 11.12 8.32
CA ILE A 564 16.50 9.85 8.64
C ILE A 564 15.85 9.18 9.87
N ASN A 565 15.72 9.92 10.99
CA ASN A 565 15.09 9.42 12.21
C ASN A 565 13.63 9.02 11.99
N ARG A 566 12.86 9.77 11.19
CA ARG A 566 11.47 9.42 10.86
C ARG A 566 11.40 8.07 10.16
N GLU A 567 12.22 7.84 9.12
CA GLU A 567 12.19 6.60 8.35
C GLU A 567 12.72 5.40 9.14
N LEU A 568 13.77 5.57 9.96
CA LEU A 568 14.25 4.54 10.89
C LEU A 568 13.18 4.15 11.91
N ASN A 569 12.54 5.12 12.56
CA ASN A 569 11.51 4.88 13.56
C ASN A 569 10.25 4.21 12.97
N LYS A 570 9.88 4.56 11.73
CA LYS A 570 8.78 3.95 10.98
C LYS A 570 9.07 2.49 10.65
N ALA A 571 10.24 2.20 10.07
CA ALA A 571 10.66 0.83 9.76
C ALA A 571 10.76 -0.03 11.03
N TYR A 572 11.39 0.48 12.09
CA TYR A 572 11.49 -0.19 13.39
C TYR A 572 10.12 -0.47 14.03
N CYS A 573 9.18 0.48 13.92
CA CYS A 573 7.80 0.23 14.34
C CYS A 573 7.17 -0.94 13.57
N GLY A 574 7.42 -1.05 12.26
CA GLY A 574 7.01 -2.20 11.45
C GLY A 574 7.63 -3.53 11.92
N PHE A 575 8.95 -3.56 12.12
CA PHE A 575 9.71 -4.82 12.28
C PHE A 575 9.71 -5.38 13.70
N ALA A 576 9.81 -4.53 14.73
CA ALA A 576 9.96 -4.99 16.11
C ALA A 576 8.71 -5.70 16.66
N ARG A 577 8.91 -6.73 17.48
CA ARG A 577 7.86 -7.41 18.27
C ARG A 577 8.29 -7.43 19.75
N PRO A 578 7.93 -6.41 20.56
CA PRO A 578 8.41 -6.29 21.93
C PRO A 578 8.01 -7.51 22.79
N GLY A 579 9.00 -8.15 23.42
CA GLY A 579 8.81 -9.33 24.27
C GLY A 579 9.08 -10.68 23.57
N GLU A 580 9.15 -10.71 22.23
CA GLU A 580 9.56 -11.90 21.48
C GLU A 580 11.10 -11.97 21.38
N ARG A 581 11.69 -13.17 21.42
CA ARG A 581 13.14 -13.34 21.20
C ARG A 581 13.42 -13.44 19.70
N SER A 582 14.57 -12.93 19.25
CA SER A 582 14.99 -12.94 17.84
C SER A 582 14.91 -14.32 17.17
N GLN A 583 15.22 -15.42 17.86
CA GLN A 583 15.12 -16.78 17.29
C GLN A 583 13.71 -17.17 16.82
N ASN A 584 12.67 -16.49 17.31
CA ASN A 584 11.28 -16.76 16.92
C ASN A 584 10.73 -15.75 15.90
N LEU A 585 11.53 -14.74 15.55
CA LEU A 585 11.16 -13.76 14.54
C LEU A 585 11.54 -14.27 13.17
N SER A 586 10.62 -14.19 12.23
CA SER A 586 10.93 -14.39 10.82
C SER A 586 11.81 -13.25 10.29
N ALA A 587 12.50 -13.47 9.17
CA ALA A 587 13.18 -12.39 8.47
C ALA A 587 12.18 -11.36 7.92
N VAL A 588 12.66 -10.16 7.59
CA VAL A 588 11.89 -9.12 6.89
C VAL A 588 12.05 -9.30 5.39
N ALA A 589 10.96 -9.56 4.67
CA ALA A 589 10.93 -9.56 3.20
C ALA A 589 10.55 -8.16 2.70
N THR A 590 11.51 -7.43 2.13
CA THR A 590 11.35 -6.03 1.72
C THR A 590 12.11 -5.72 0.42
N GLY A 591 12.14 -4.45 0.01
CA GLY A 591 12.87 -3.97 -1.15
C GLY A 591 12.94 -2.44 -1.15
N ASN A 592 12.78 -1.85 -2.32
CA ASN A 592 12.91 -0.41 -2.61
C ASN A 592 11.79 0.47 -2.01
N TRP A 593 11.58 0.37 -0.70
CA TRP A 593 10.56 1.06 0.08
C TRP A 593 10.70 2.60 0.01
N GLY A 594 9.64 3.29 -0.43
CA GLY A 594 9.64 4.75 -0.55
C GLY A 594 10.54 5.30 -1.66
N CYS A 595 10.95 4.47 -2.61
CA CYS A 595 11.68 4.89 -3.81
C CYS A 595 10.71 5.20 -4.98
N GLY A 596 11.23 5.45 -6.17
CA GLY A 596 10.42 5.70 -7.37
C GLY A 596 9.54 6.96 -7.21
N VAL A 597 8.21 6.79 -7.23
CA VAL A 597 7.21 7.88 -7.10
C VAL A 597 7.34 8.66 -5.77
N PHE A 598 7.95 8.06 -4.74
CA PHE A 598 8.22 8.71 -3.46
C PHE A 598 9.58 9.43 -3.39
N GLY A 599 10.44 9.32 -4.42
CA GLY A 599 11.68 10.08 -4.55
C GLY A 599 12.85 9.67 -3.64
N GLY A 600 12.68 8.67 -2.77
CA GLY A 600 13.74 8.16 -1.91
C GLY A 600 14.87 7.45 -2.66
N ASP A 601 16.10 7.63 -2.18
CA ASP A 601 17.31 6.97 -2.67
C ASP A 601 17.35 5.50 -2.23
N THR A 602 17.60 4.58 -3.16
CA THR A 602 17.57 3.14 -2.90
C THR A 602 18.69 2.66 -1.97
N ARG A 603 19.88 3.26 -2.05
CA ARG A 603 21.05 2.86 -1.24
C ARG A 603 20.92 3.35 0.20
N LEU A 604 20.40 4.55 0.41
CA LEU A 604 19.96 5.03 1.72
C LEU A 604 18.83 4.15 2.27
N LYS A 605 17.75 3.93 1.50
CA LYS A 605 16.57 3.17 1.95
C LYS A 605 16.87 1.72 2.27
N ALA A 606 17.80 1.07 1.56
CA ALA A 606 18.31 -0.25 1.94
C ALA A 606 19.04 -0.20 3.29
N LEU A 607 19.96 0.76 3.46
CA LEU A 607 20.73 0.90 4.70
C LEU A 607 19.84 1.21 5.92
N LEU A 608 18.89 2.13 5.81
CA LEU A 608 17.95 2.44 6.91
C LEU A 608 17.09 1.22 7.30
N GLN A 609 16.68 0.39 6.33
CA GLN A 609 15.94 -0.83 6.62
C GLN A 609 16.80 -1.89 7.31
N MET A 610 18.07 -2.05 6.90
CA MET A 610 19.01 -2.95 7.59
C MET A 610 19.28 -2.51 9.05
N LEU A 611 19.46 -1.21 9.29
CA LEU A 611 19.63 -0.67 10.65
C LEU A 611 18.38 -0.91 11.52
N ALA A 612 17.19 -0.68 10.96
CA ALA A 612 15.93 -0.89 11.67
C ALA A 612 15.61 -2.38 11.91
N ALA A 613 16.03 -3.28 11.00
CA ALA A 613 15.87 -4.72 11.17
C ALA A 613 16.86 -5.29 12.19
N ALA A 614 18.11 -4.83 12.18
CA ALA A 614 19.13 -5.17 13.17
C ALA A 614 18.70 -4.78 14.60
N GLU A 615 18.26 -3.53 14.80
CA GLU A 615 17.73 -3.06 16.09
C GLU A 615 16.44 -3.79 16.50
N ALA A 616 15.66 -4.29 15.53
CA ALA A 616 14.48 -5.13 15.77
C ALA A 616 14.80 -6.63 15.98
N GLY A 617 16.07 -7.04 15.87
CA GLY A 617 16.50 -8.43 16.01
C GLY A 617 16.05 -9.37 14.90
N ARG A 618 15.87 -8.86 13.66
CA ARG A 618 15.46 -9.64 12.47
C ARG A 618 16.52 -9.60 11.36
N ASP A 619 16.68 -10.73 10.68
CA ASP A 619 17.40 -10.81 9.40
C ASP A 619 16.58 -10.18 8.25
N VAL A 620 17.21 -9.93 7.10
CA VAL A 620 16.59 -9.26 5.94
C VAL A 620 16.70 -10.11 4.67
N ALA A 621 15.59 -10.24 3.95
CA ALA A 621 15.54 -10.63 2.54
C ALA A 621 15.15 -9.40 1.71
N TYR A 622 16.07 -8.90 0.90
CA TYR A 622 15.90 -7.67 0.11
C TYR A 622 15.76 -7.99 -1.38
N PHE A 623 14.63 -7.60 -1.97
CA PHE A 623 14.34 -7.73 -3.40
C PHE A 623 14.61 -6.38 -4.07
N THR A 624 15.61 -6.31 -4.95
CA THR A 624 15.96 -5.06 -5.66
C THR A 624 15.10 -4.82 -6.89
N PHE A 625 14.34 -5.83 -7.33
CA PHE A 625 13.46 -5.82 -8.49
C PHE A 625 14.22 -5.51 -9.79
N GLY A 626 14.95 -6.50 -10.32
CA GLY A 626 15.67 -6.38 -11.59
C GLY A 626 16.93 -5.50 -11.57
N ASP A 627 17.27 -4.83 -10.46
CA ASP A 627 18.48 -4.02 -10.32
C ASP A 627 19.63 -4.83 -9.69
N SER A 628 20.44 -5.45 -10.54
CA SER A 628 21.62 -6.23 -10.14
C SER A 628 22.79 -5.36 -9.65
N GLN A 629 22.86 -4.09 -10.05
CA GLN A 629 23.88 -3.17 -9.54
C GLN A 629 23.56 -2.75 -8.11
N LEU A 630 22.31 -2.42 -7.80
CA LEU A 630 21.86 -2.14 -6.43
C LEU A 630 22.04 -3.38 -5.53
N MET A 631 21.76 -4.58 -6.05
CA MET A 631 21.99 -5.84 -5.32
C MET A 631 23.46 -5.97 -4.92
N THR A 632 24.36 -5.73 -5.87
CA THR A 632 25.82 -5.78 -5.67
C THR A 632 26.30 -4.69 -4.70
N ASP A 633 25.86 -3.44 -4.88
CA ASP A 633 26.27 -2.30 -4.05
C ASP A 633 25.84 -2.46 -2.58
N VAL A 634 24.58 -2.86 -2.35
CA VAL A 634 24.02 -3.05 -1.01
C VAL A 634 24.64 -4.27 -0.33
N HIS A 635 24.88 -5.37 -1.07
CA HIS A 635 25.63 -6.51 -0.54
C HIS A 635 27.05 -6.11 -0.12
N ASN A 636 27.79 -5.41 -0.98
CA ASN A 636 29.16 -4.99 -0.70
C ASN A 636 29.23 -4.05 0.51
N MET A 637 28.27 -3.13 0.66
CA MET A 637 28.18 -2.24 1.82
C MET A 637 27.86 -3.02 3.12
N HIS A 638 26.89 -3.94 3.08
CA HIS A 638 26.56 -4.81 4.22
C HIS A 638 27.77 -5.64 4.65
N ALA A 639 28.45 -6.30 3.70
CA ALA A 639 29.63 -7.11 3.95
C ALA A 639 30.79 -6.28 4.51
N PHE A 640 31.04 -5.07 3.96
CA PHE A 640 32.11 -4.17 4.40
C PHE A 640 31.93 -3.69 5.84
N LEU A 641 30.70 -3.32 6.23
CA LEU A 641 30.35 -2.90 7.58
C LEU A 641 30.41 -4.07 8.57
N THR A 642 29.81 -5.21 8.19
CA THR A 642 29.77 -6.44 9.02
C THR A 642 31.18 -6.97 9.28
N ALA A 643 32.05 -7.04 8.26
CA ALA A 643 33.44 -7.51 8.41
C ALA A 643 34.32 -6.59 9.27
N ARG A 644 33.84 -5.37 9.59
CA ARG A 644 34.51 -4.41 10.48
C ARG A 644 33.81 -4.26 11.84
N ASN A 645 32.73 -4.99 12.08
CA ASN A 645 31.89 -4.91 13.29
C ASN A 645 31.31 -3.51 13.55
N ILE A 646 31.01 -2.74 12.49
CA ILE A 646 30.46 -1.38 12.63
C ILE A 646 29.02 -1.47 13.13
N SER A 647 28.76 -0.91 14.31
CA SER A 647 27.45 -0.93 14.96
C SER A 647 26.43 -0.01 14.29
N VAL A 648 25.14 -0.25 14.58
CA VAL A 648 24.02 0.58 14.14
C VAL A 648 24.20 2.05 14.54
N GLY A 649 24.77 2.34 15.72
CA GLY A 649 25.08 3.70 16.17
C GLY A 649 26.17 4.38 15.37
N GLU A 650 27.24 3.66 15.00
CA GLU A 650 28.32 4.19 14.17
C GLU A 650 27.86 4.46 12.73
N VAL A 651 27.05 3.57 12.13
CA VAL A 651 26.44 3.83 10.81
C VAL A 651 25.49 5.03 10.88
N TYR A 652 24.70 5.17 11.96
CA TYR A 652 23.84 6.33 12.17
C TYR A 652 24.65 7.64 12.27
N ASP A 653 25.79 7.64 12.96
CA ASP A 653 26.67 8.80 13.03
C ASP A 653 27.33 9.11 11.67
N LEU A 654 27.73 8.09 10.90
CA LEU A 654 28.24 8.28 9.52
C LEU A 654 27.19 8.90 8.60
N LEU A 655 25.90 8.56 8.75
CA LEU A 655 24.80 9.24 8.05
C LEU A 655 24.68 10.72 8.45
N GLY A 656 24.83 11.03 9.75
CA GLY A 656 24.86 12.40 10.26
C GLY A 656 26.06 13.22 9.75
N GLN A 657 27.23 12.58 9.63
CA GLN A 657 28.44 13.18 9.04
C GLN A 657 28.26 13.44 7.54
N TYR A 658 27.72 12.47 6.78
CA TYR A 658 27.44 12.65 5.34
C TYR A 658 26.48 13.81 5.09
N TYR A 659 25.41 13.92 5.88
CA TYR A 659 24.53 15.09 5.81
C TYR A 659 25.30 16.39 6.09
N SER A 660 26.08 16.43 7.17
CA SER A 660 26.73 17.66 7.65
C SER A 660 27.85 18.16 6.74
N SER A 661 28.64 17.23 6.17
CA SER A 661 29.84 17.51 5.39
C SER A 661 29.63 17.49 3.88
N VAL A 662 28.60 16.80 3.39
CA VAL A 662 28.33 16.66 1.94
C VAL A 662 26.98 17.28 1.55
N CYS A 663 25.87 16.92 2.21
CA CYS A 663 24.55 17.37 1.76
C CYS A 663 24.20 18.82 2.14
N LYS A 664 24.58 19.27 3.35
CA LYS A 664 24.09 20.53 3.94
C LYS A 664 24.51 21.78 3.18
N SER A 665 25.68 21.76 2.54
CA SER A 665 26.24 22.84 1.72
C SER A 665 26.21 22.53 0.21
N CYS A 666 25.50 21.47 -0.21
CA CYS A 666 25.37 21.07 -1.60
C CYS A 666 24.47 22.06 -2.36
N LEU A 667 25.03 22.74 -3.37
CA LEU A 667 24.30 23.68 -4.23
C LEU A 667 23.67 23.00 -5.47
N SER A 668 24.14 21.81 -5.80
CA SER A 668 23.64 20.95 -6.89
C SER A 668 22.43 20.12 -6.45
N ARG A 669 21.68 19.56 -7.40
CA ARG A 669 20.49 18.71 -7.10
C ARG A 669 20.85 17.36 -6.48
N ARG A 670 22.11 16.92 -6.60
CA ARG A 670 22.68 15.70 -6.04
C ARG A 670 24.13 15.97 -5.63
N PRO A 671 24.64 15.35 -4.55
CA PRO A 671 26.02 15.52 -4.12
C PRO A 671 26.98 14.77 -5.05
N ASP A 672 28.18 15.31 -5.22
CA ASP A 672 29.22 14.76 -6.10
C ASP A 672 29.85 13.47 -5.54
N VAL A 673 29.83 13.31 -4.21
CA VAL A 673 30.25 12.10 -3.50
C VAL A 673 29.00 11.32 -3.07
N SER A 674 28.88 10.05 -3.47
CA SER A 674 27.75 9.21 -3.06
C SER A 674 27.85 8.79 -1.58
N LEU A 675 26.70 8.46 -0.97
CA LEU A 675 26.65 7.98 0.42
C LEU A 675 27.58 6.79 0.65
N TYR A 676 27.58 5.80 -0.25
CA TYR A 676 28.40 4.60 -0.08
C TYR A 676 29.88 4.90 -0.28
N SER A 677 30.22 5.76 -1.26
CA SER A 677 31.60 6.26 -1.46
C SER A 677 32.13 6.94 -0.19
N PHE A 678 31.32 7.79 0.44
CA PHE A 678 31.67 8.47 1.69
C PHE A 678 31.88 7.48 2.85
N ILE A 679 30.96 6.52 3.04
CA ILE A 679 31.09 5.49 4.10
C ILE A 679 32.37 4.66 3.91
N TYR A 680 32.65 4.19 2.68
CA TYR A 680 33.88 3.44 2.39
C TYR A 680 35.14 4.27 2.71
N GLN A 681 35.14 5.57 2.39
CA GLN A 681 36.27 6.47 2.68
C GLN A 681 36.48 6.66 4.20
N GLN A 682 35.44 7.08 4.94
CA GLN A 682 35.57 7.38 6.38
C GLN A 682 35.97 6.16 7.21
N VAL A 683 35.33 5.00 6.96
CA VAL A 683 35.60 3.77 7.71
C VAL A 683 36.96 3.16 7.34
N SER A 684 37.47 3.42 6.13
CA SER A 684 38.82 2.98 5.76
C SER A 684 39.91 3.89 6.32
N SER A 685 39.68 5.20 6.43
CA SER A 685 40.64 6.14 7.04
C SER A 685 40.74 5.96 8.56
N SER A 686 39.63 5.67 9.25
CA SER A 686 39.63 5.42 10.70
C SER A 686 40.29 4.10 11.14
N LEU A 687 40.69 3.26 10.20
CA LEU A 687 41.38 1.97 10.44
C LEU A 687 42.83 1.96 9.96
N ALA A 688 43.35 3.09 9.48
CA ALA A 688 44.79 3.24 9.23
C ALA A 688 45.54 3.31 10.57
N PRO A 689 46.58 2.50 10.82
CA PRO A 689 47.36 2.60 12.05
C PRO A 689 48.12 3.92 12.10
N ASP A 690 48.22 4.53 13.28
CA ASP A 690 48.96 5.76 13.52
C ASP A 690 50.45 5.59 13.20
N ALA A 691 50.85 6.00 11.99
CA ALA A 691 52.23 6.07 11.54
C ALA A 691 52.97 7.27 12.16
N SER A 692 52.86 7.44 13.49
CA SER A 692 53.39 8.59 14.23
C SER A 692 54.12 8.25 15.54
N ASP A 693 54.20 6.99 15.98
CA ASP A 693 55.16 6.59 17.02
C ASP A 693 56.58 6.42 16.44
N SER A 694 57.26 7.55 16.29
CA SER A 694 58.61 7.65 15.73
C SER A 694 59.69 7.35 16.79
N GLY A 695 59.68 6.11 17.29
CA GLY A 695 60.64 5.57 18.27
C GLY A 695 62.08 5.52 17.74
N ALA A 696 62.76 6.67 17.73
CA ALA A 696 64.12 6.84 17.23
C ALA A 696 65.19 6.19 18.13
N ALA A 697 65.30 4.86 18.06
CA ALA A 697 66.24 4.05 18.81
C ALA A 697 67.72 4.32 18.41
N ARG A 698 68.31 5.37 18.97
CA ARG A 698 69.76 5.59 18.94
C ARG A 698 70.47 4.47 19.71
N GLN A 699 71.01 3.50 18.97
CA GLN A 699 71.89 2.48 19.55
C GLN A 699 73.16 3.14 20.07
N HIS A 700 73.32 3.18 21.39
CA HIS A 700 74.57 3.55 22.04
C HIS A 700 75.54 2.37 21.97
N VAL A 701 76.68 2.54 21.31
CA VAL A 701 77.79 1.58 21.38
C VAL A 701 78.61 1.88 22.64
N PRO A 702 78.80 0.90 23.55
CA PRO A 702 79.77 1.01 24.64
C PRO A 702 81.14 0.48 24.19
N THR A 703 82.17 1.30 24.32
CA THR A 703 83.58 0.93 24.07
C THR A 703 84.30 0.58 25.38
N ASP A 704 84.95 -0.59 25.39
CA ASP A 704 86.04 -1.07 26.27
C ASP A 704 85.94 -0.93 27.82
N GLY A 705 86.25 -2.02 28.55
CA GLY A 705 86.05 -2.07 30.01
C GLY A 705 86.90 -3.01 30.88
N ARG A 706 87.87 -3.75 30.31
CA ARG A 706 88.66 -4.86 30.92
C ARG A 706 87.95 -6.22 31.00
#